data_AF-A0A918IKR2-F1
#
_entry.id   AF-A0A918IKR2-F1
#
_cell.length_a   1.000
_cell.length_b   1.000
_cell.length_c   1.000
_cell.angle_alpha   90.00
_cell.angle_beta   90.00
_cell.angle_gamma   90.00
#
_symmetry.space_group_name_H-M   'P 1'
#
loop_
_entity.id
_entity.type
_entity.pdbx_description
1 polymer ?
#
loop_
_entity_poly.entity_id
_entity_poly.type
_entity_poly.pdbx_seq_one_letter_code
_entity_poly.pdbx_strand_id
1 'polypeptide(L)'
;MARVREVGTLWIGGALSWMEQLCLKSFVDAGQKITLFSYEDIPNVPEGVIRRDGREILDTDNFLKYEKKNSFALFADLFRLHMIRKCPGMIWVDTDVYCQAPMTYESDYVLGFELPGSKRVNNAVLGLPADSDVLRAMLDFTEDQFPNPEFMRPEEREALEAAAMAGDPVHVTQMPWGVWGPLMVTHFIHRFGLIDQVQPLQAFYPVPFPRRREFLRRAEVADMSITKATTALHVWASNKKELGTRHGGLPAPGSWFDRACRKHGIRPGAAPILARGNRQFEATLLERIDLEDVSVFADVTGASPMLGLFAHERWGCDVLLVDLDKRGGFAKSPSRWLRKYREYLLDQGVAPEKIREARSVADLEGCEVIANLSGFGDTLKIAHLEPVLDNCLTASTILLADVRKGSGAFPFLNRYGECEILSNRRLDDQSVHRVMFRATRVTAREKGAGNAADWAGIAAGLAGEEGWYRANSDHSFLFVPRDADTLVVTFDNLDIAMEKREDRRPWGFSFIEKQGWSMLGVMANGWTWYRDPWVWDQFDDLAQSGFFKGFRRVVFYGASMGGYAACAFSAAHPGCEVLAISPQSTLDKTLVPWETRYVIAWGRDFSGRYGDAALVSAAAAKVTLLYDPYEALDSAHVARFENPNVLKLRAPLLGHRLGSSLQQMGVLSPITLGALNGTLTEVDFYRTLRARKSFGRYQKELFKKAMARGRPDLARRVGRFVLTRGANRYIRKEMATLA
;
A
#
# COMPACT_ATOMS: atom_id res chain seq x y z
N MET A 1 -12.75 -38.67 29.21
CA MET A 1 -12.64 -39.12 27.80
C MET A 1 -11.99 -37.95 27.11
N ALA A 2 -10.78 -38.14 26.56
CA ALA A 2 -9.99 -37.07 25.95
C ALA A 2 -10.87 -36.15 25.07
N ARG A 3 -11.13 -34.92 25.54
CA ARG A 3 -11.96 -33.95 24.82
C ARG A 3 -11.10 -33.21 23.81
N VAL A 4 -11.30 -33.49 22.51
CA VAL A 4 -10.69 -32.70 21.44
C VAL A 4 -11.48 -31.39 21.32
N ARG A 5 -10.82 -30.27 21.65
CA ARG A 5 -11.44 -28.93 21.62
C ARG A 5 -11.14 -28.22 20.30
N GLU A 6 -12.08 -27.36 19.92
CA GLU A 6 -11.84 -26.38 18.87
C GLU A 6 -10.78 -25.37 19.34
N VAL A 7 -9.88 -25.00 18.42
CA VAL A 7 -8.91 -23.94 18.64
C VAL A 7 -9.28 -22.71 17.84
N GLY A 8 -9.01 -21.53 18.38
CA GLY A 8 -9.27 -20.26 17.73
C GLY A 8 -7.99 -19.44 17.59
N THR A 9 -7.87 -18.71 16.48
CA THR A 9 -6.76 -17.80 16.21
C THR A 9 -7.24 -16.55 15.47
N LEU A 10 -6.37 -15.57 15.30
CA LEU A 10 -6.71 -14.27 14.70
C LEU A 10 -5.72 -13.88 13.60
N TRP A 11 -6.27 -13.42 12.48
CA TRP A 11 -5.51 -12.71 11.45
C TRP A 11 -6.26 -11.45 10.99
N ILE A 12 -5.69 -10.27 11.21
CA ILE A 12 -6.42 -9.00 11.02
C ILE A 12 -6.71 -8.74 9.54
N GLY A 13 -5.73 -8.96 8.66
CA GLY A 13 -5.84 -8.63 7.25
C GLY A 13 -4.61 -9.00 6.41
N GLY A 14 -4.77 -8.96 5.10
CA GLY A 14 -3.76 -9.38 4.11
C GLY A 14 -3.55 -10.90 4.01
N ALA A 15 -2.81 -11.34 2.99
CA ALA A 15 -2.55 -12.75 2.73
C ALA A 15 -1.69 -13.42 3.84
N LEU A 16 -1.94 -14.71 4.08
CA LEU A 16 -1.13 -15.54 4.96
C LEU A 16 0.17 -15.94 4.25
N SER A 17 1.30 -15.94 4.98
CA SER A 17 2.51 -16.61 4.46
C SER A 17 2.41 -18.12 4.66
N TRP A 18 3.29 -18.87 4.00
CA TRP A 18 3.37 -20.32 4.15
C TRP A 18 3.53 -20.77 5.61
N MET A 19 4.11 -19.93 6.49
CA MET A 19 4.27 -20.27 7.90
C MET A 19 2.93 -20.31 8.64
N GLU A 20 2.06 -19.31 8.43
CA GLU A 20 0.72 -19.33 8.99
C GLU A 20 -0.11 -20.44 8.36
N GLN A 21 -0.02 -20.62 7.04
CA GLN A 21 -0.74 -21.69 6.35
C GLN A 21 -0.32 -23.07 6.88
N LEU A 22 0.97 -23.30 7.09
CA LEU A 22 1.50 -24.52 7.71
C LEU A 22 0.91 -24.73 9.11
N CYS A 23 0.89 -23.70 9.95
CA CYS A 23 0.37 -23.80 11.31
C CYS A 23 -1.13 -24.12 11.29
N LEU A 24 -1.94 -23.39 10.51
CA LEU A 24 -3.37 -23.66 10.37
C LEU A 24 -3.66 -25.06 9.81
N LYS A 25 -2.99 -25.43 8.71
CA LYS A 25 -3.18 -26.72 8.04
C LYS A 25 -2.77 -27.90 8.94
N SER A 26 -1.78 -27.71 9.81
CA SER A 26 -1.37 -28.76 10.75
C SER A 26 -2.48 -29.17 11.73
N PHE A 27 -3.33 -28.24 12.17
CA PHE A 27 -4.49 -28.57 13.01
C PHE A 27 -5.55 -29.36 12.22
N VAL A 28 -5.85 -28.91 11.00
CA VAL A 28 -6.79 -29.59 10.09
C VAL A 28 -6.33 -31.04 9.85
N ASP A 29 -5.07 -31.24 9.52
CA ASP A 29 -4.51 -32.58 9.23
C ASP A 29 -4.41 -33.47 10.46
N ALA A 30 -4.32 -32.88 11.65
CA ALA A 30 -4.42 -33.61 12.92
C ALA A 30 -5.88 -33.97 13.29
N GLY A 31 -6.88 -33.50 12.52
CA GLY A 31 -8.30 -33.70 12.82
C GLY A 31 -8.83 -32.80 13.94
N GLN A 32 -8.11 -31.73 14.29
CA GLN A 32 -8.54 -30.76 15.29
C GLN A 32 -9.15 -29.53 14.62
N LYS A 33 -10.38 -29.20 14.99
CA LYS A 33 -11.08 -28.03 14.43
C LYS A 33 -10.33 -26.74 14.77
N ILE A 34 -10.05 -25.93 13.76
CA ILE A 34 -9.42 -24.62 13.90
C ILE A 34 -10.27 -23.54 13.24
N THR A 35 -10.51 -22.48 13.99
CA THR A 35 -11.22 -21.28 13.55
C THR A 35 -10.25 -20.11 13.41
N LEU A 36 -10.17 -19.55 12.21
CA LEU A 36 -9.49 -18.31 11.91
C LEU A 36 -10.51 -17.16 11.96
N PHE A 37 -10.40 -16.33 13.00
CA PHE A 37 -11.08 -15.06 13.05
C PHE A 37 -10.32 -14.02 12.21
N SER A 38 -11.05 -13.23 11.41
CA SER A 38 -10.44 -12.19 10.57
C SER A 38 -11.33 -10.97 10.40
N TYR A 39 -10.72 -9.80 10.15
CA TYR A 39 -11.45 -8.54 9.94
C TYR A 39 -11.59 -8.16 8.46
N GLU A 40 -10.81 -8.80 7.60
CA GLU A 40 -10.80 -8.71 6.14
C GLU A 40 -10.96 -10.11 5.54
N ASP A 41 -11.30 -10.19 4.24
CA ASP A 41 -11.27 -11.46 3.53
C ASP A 41 -9.83 -11.87 3.20
N ILE A 42 -9.44 -13.08 3.61
CA ILE A 42 -8.06 -13.58 3.52
C ILE A 42 -7.92 -14.53 2.31
N PRO A 43 -7.27 -14.15 1.21
CA PRO A 43 -7.42 -14.83 -0.08
C PRO A 43 -6.87 -16.27 -0.12
N ASN A 44 -6.01 -16.66 0.82
CA ASN A 44 -5.24 -17.91 0.77
C ASN A 44 -5.29 -18.70 2.09
N VAL A 45 -6.48 -18.79 2.69
CA VAL A 45 -6.72 -19.65 3.88
C VAL A 45 -6.69 -21.12 3.45
N PRO A 46 -5.94 -22.01 4.14
CA PRO A 46 -5.93 -23.44 3.81
C PRO A 46 -7.32 -24.08 3.93
N GLU A 47 -7.60 -25.04 3.06
CA GLU A 47 -8.83 -25.82 3.10
C GLU A 47 -9.01 -26.52 4.47
N GLY A 48 -10.27 -26.55 4.96
CA GLY A 48 -10.63 -27.15 6.24
C GLY A 48 -10.54 -26.20 7.45
N VAL A 49 -9.93 -25.02 7.29
CA VAL A 49 -9.92 -23.98 8.33
C VAL A 49 -11.28 -23.27 8.35
N ILE A 50 -11.91 -23.20 9.53
CA ILE A 50 -13.19 -22.50 9.71
C ILE A 50 -12.91 -20.99 9.69
N ARG A 51 -13.67 -20.21 8.91
CA ARG A 51 -13.50 -18.75 8.79
C ARG A 51 -14.64 -18.05 9.50
N ARG A 52 -14.33 -17.13 10.42
CA ARG A 52 -15.32 -16.32 11.15
C ARG A 52 -14.93 -14.86 11.21
N ASP A 53 -15.91 -13.97 11.34
CA ASP A 53 -15.63 -12.53 11.45
C ASP A 53 -15.11 -12.23 12.86
N GLY A 54 -13.95 -11.59 12.94
CA GLY A 54 -13.37 -11.16 14.22
C GLY A 54 -14.30 -10.24 15.03
N ARG A 55 -15.23 -9.55 14.36
CA ARG A 55 -16.24 -8.69 14.98
C ARG A 55 -17.24 -9.47 15.84
N GLU A 56 -17.38 -10.78 15.63
CA GLU A 56 -18.16 -11.65 16.51
C GLU A 56 -17.57 -11.67 17.93
N ILE A 57 -16.25 -11.62 18.03
CA ILE A 57 -15.51 -11.61 19.30
C ILE A 57 -15.33 -10.19 19.83
N LEU A 58 -14.84 -9.27 19.01
CA LEU A 58 -14.56 -7.90 19.42
C LEU A 58 -14.84 -6.93 18.25
N ASP A 59 -16.00 -6.29 18.22
CA ASP A 59 -16.30 -5.31 17.17
C ASP A 59 -15.50 -4.02 17.39
N THR A 60 -14.43 -3.89 16.63
CA THR A 60 -13.53 -2.73 16.66
C THR A 60 -12.79 -2.62 15.34
N ASP A 61 -12.26 -1.43 15.10
CA ASP A 61 -11.30 -1.16 14.03
C ASP A 61 -10.14 -0.29 14.60
N ASN A 62 -10.03 -0.24 15.94
CA ASN A 62 -8.94 0.41 16.66
C ASN A 62 -8.04 -0.74 17.09
N PHE A 63 -7.29 -1.24 16.12
CA PHE A 63 -6.37 -2.33 16.32
C PHE A 63 -5.14 -1.79 17.04
N LEU A 64 -5.12 -1.95 18.36
CA LEU A 64 -4.02 -1.47 19.20
C LEU A 64 -2.70 -2.12 18.77
N LYS A 65 -1.69 -1.28 18.55
CA LYS A 65 -0.34 -1.69 18.18
C LYS A 65 0.66 -1.17 19.18
N TYR A 66 1.68 -1.96 19.48
CA TYR A 66 2.86 -1.44 20.16
C TYR A 66 3.55 -0.40 19.26
N GLU A 67 3.67 0.86 19.72
CA GLU A 67 4.20 1.98 18.93
C GLU A 67 5.62 1.70 18.44
N LYS A 68 6.48 1.21 19.33
CA LYS A 68 7.89 0.90 19.02
C LYS A 68 8.07 -0.22 18.00
N LYS A 69 7.10 -1.13 17.87
CA LYS A 69 7.23 -2.37 17.07
C LYS A 69 6.27 -2.46 15.90
N ASN A 70 5.31 -1.52 15.77
CA ASN A 70 4.21 -1.55 14.79
C ASN A 70 3.56 -2.95 14.72
N SER A 71 3.30 -3.56 15.89
CA SER A 71 2.87 -4.96 16.00
C SER A 71 1.48 -5.05 16.62
N PHE A 72 0.60 -5.81 15.98
CA PHE A 72 -0.75 -6.12 16.43
C PHE A 72 -0.84 -7.12 17.58
N ALA A 73 0.29 -7.57 18.15
CA ALA A 73 0.27 -8.52 19.26
C ALA A 73 -0.53 -8.00 20.47
N LEU A 74 -0.51 -6.69 20.73
CA LEU A 74 -1.31 -6.07 21.79
C LEU A 74 -2.82 -6.23 21.54
N PHE A 75 -3.25 -6.09 20.29
CA PHE A 75 -4.63 -6.36 19.91
C PHE A 75 -4.99 -7.85 20.04
N ALA A 76 -4.08 -8.75 19.65
CA ALA A 76 -4.27 -10.19 19.83
C ALA A 76 -4.32 -10.60 21.31
N ASP A 77 -3.57 -9.93 22.18
CA ASP A 77 -3.62 -10.06 23.64
C ASP A 77 -5.02 -9.73 24.19
N LEU A 78 -5.66 -8.66 23.71
CA LEU A 78 -7.03 -8.34 24.08
C LEU A 78 -8.05 -9.33 23.47
N PHE A 79 -7.93 -9.58 22.15
CA PHE A 79 -8.87 -10.42 21.41
C PHE A 79 -8.95 -11.84 21.98
N ARG A 80 -7.82 -12.43 22.38
CA ARG A 80 -7.80 -13.81 22.91
C ARG A 80 -8.61 -13.95 24.20
N LEU A 81 -8.58 -12.96 25.08
CA LEU A 81 -9.37 -12.98 26.32
C LEU A 81 -10.87 -12.91 26.00
N HIS A 82 -11.27 -12.00 25.11
CA HIS A 82 -12.66 -11.89 24.67
C HIS A 82 -13.13 -13.15 23.93
N MET A 83 -12.25 -13.80 23.16
CA MET A 83 -12.56 -15.05 22.49
C MET A 83 -12.86 -16.15 23.48
N ILE A 84 -12.00 -16.34 24.48
CA ILE A 84 -12.20 -17.36 25.54
C ILE A 84 -13.51 -17.09 26.30
N ARG A 85 -13.82 -15.82 26.61
CA ARG A 85 -15.08 -15.44 27.26
C ARG A 85 -16.32 -15.76 26.40
N LYS A 86 -16.26 -15.50 25.10
CA LYS A 86 -17.41 -15.64 24.18
C LYS A 86 -17.55 -17.04 23.57
N CYS A 87 -16.50 -17.85 23.59
CA CYS A 87 -16.48 -19.19 23.03
C CYS A 87 -16.02 -20.20 24.10
N PRO A 88 -16.90 -20.58 25.05
CA PRO A 88 -16.53 -21.48 26.15
C PRO A 88 -15.92 -22.80 25.65
N GLY A 89 -14.77 -23.15 26.22
CA GLY A 89 -14.03 -24.37 25.88
C GLY A 89 -13.19 -24.28 24.60
N MET A 90 -13.14 -23.13 23.92
CA MET A 90 -12.19 -22.89 22.82
C MET A 90 -10.80 -22.55 23.37
N ILE A 91 -9.75 -23.12 22.77
CA ILE A 91 -8.35 -22.82 23.13
C ILE A 91 -7.81 -21.78 22.15
N TRP A 92 -7.24 -20.69 22.64
CA TRP A 92 -6.48 -19.76 21.80
C TRP A 92 -5.16 -20.38 21.38
N VAL A 93 -4.81 -20.22 20.10
CA VAL A 93 -3.46 -20.46 19.58
C VAL A 93 -3.00 -19.26 18.74
N ASP A 94 -1.76 -18.81 18.90
CA ASP A 94 -1.18 -17.82 17.98
C ASP A 94 -1.05 -18.44 16.57
N THR A 95 -1.07 -17.61 15.50
CA THR A 95 -1.02 -18.10 14.10
C THR A 95 0.32 -18.72 13.70
N ASP A 96 1.30 -18.70 14.60
CA ASP A 96 2.62 -19.32 14.49
C ASP A 96 2.78 -20.53 15.45
N VAL A 97 1.66 -21.15 15.85
CA VAL A 97 1.63 -22.42 16.60
C VAL A 97 1.28 -23.57 15.66
N TYR A 98 2.19 -24.53 15.55
CA TYR A 98 2.00 -25.75 14.78
C TYR A 98 1.43 -26.86 15.67
N CYS A 99 0.45 -27.61 15.16
CA CYS A 99 -0.16 -28.76 15.83
C CYS A 99 0.69 -30.01 15.63
N GLN A 100 1.33 -30.47 16.70
CA GLN A 100 2.11 -31.71 16.70
C GLN A 100 1.21 -32.94 16.91
N ALA A 101 0.21 -32.82 17.76
CA ALA A 101 -0.81 -33.83 18.04
C ALA A 101 -2.07 -33.15 18.59
N PRO A 102 -3.26 -33.77 18.44
CA PRO A 102 -4.51 -33.20 18.97
C PRO A 102 -4.42 -32.84 20.46
N MET A 103 -4.80 -31.61 20.79
CA MET A 103 -4.82 -31.11 22.17
C MET A 103 -5.97 -31.75 22.94
N THR A 104 -5.68 -32.80 23.70
CA THR A 104 -6.64 -33.67 24.39
C THR A 104 -6.64 -33.44 25.90
N TYR A 105 -6.78 -32.18 26.32
CA TYR A 105 -6.75 -31.77 27.72
C TYR A 105 -8.15 -31.83 28.35
N GLU A 106 -8.29 -32.53 29.49
CA GLU A 106 -9.54 -32.59 30.24
C GLU A 106 -9.86 -31.24 30.92
N SER A 107 -8.88 -30.59 31.54
CA SER A 107 -9.04 -29.27 32.19
C SER A 107 -9.21 -28.15 31.16
N ASP A 108 -10.11 -27.18 31.40
CA ASP A 108 -10.25 -25.96 30.59
C ASP A 108 -9.02 -25.03 30.70
N TYR A 109 -8.18 -25.23 31.72
CA TYR A 109 -6.89 -24.56 31.84
C TYR A 109 -5.86 -25.22 30.90
N VAL A 110 -5.59 -24.57 29.77
CA VAL A 110 -4.64 -25.02 28.75
C VAL A 110 -3.62 -23.92 28.49
N LEU A 111 -2.53 -23.94 29.25
CA LEU A 111 -1.49 -22.91 29.24
C LEU A 111 -0.17 -23.55 29.67
N GLY A 112 0.98 -22.99 29.29
CA GLY A 112 2.28 -23.64 29.53
C GLY A 112 3.41 -22.69 29.88
N PHE A 113 4.43 -23.22 30.56
CA PHE A 113 5.64 -22.48 30.91
C PHE A 113 6.46 -22.09 29.68
N GLU A 114 6.99 -20.87 29.65
CA GLU A 114 7.71 -20.32 28.48
C GLU A 114 9.18 -20.76 28.41
N LEU A 115 9.84 -20.89 29.57
CA LEU A 115 11.29 -21.08 29.67
C LEU A 115 11.64 -22.18 30.68
N PRO A 116 12.75 -22.93 30.47
CA PRO A 116 13.22 -23.92 31.42
C PRO A 116 13.43 -23.32 32.83
N GLY A 117 12.86 -23.97 33.85
CA GLY A 117 12.99 -23.54 35.25
C GLY A 117 12.32 -22.20 35.59
N SER A 118 11.59 -21.58 34.65
CA SER A 118 10.89 -20.33 34.87
C SER A 118 9.46 -20.56 35.34
N LYS A 119 8.98 -19.67 36.22
CA LYS A 119 7.57 -19.57 36.60
C LYS A 119 6.73 -18.72 35.62
N ARG A 120 7.31 -18.30 34.50
CA ARG A 120 6.66 -17.48 33.49
C ARG A 120 5.79 -18.33 32.57
N VAL A 121 4.53 -17.92 32.44
CA VAL A 121 3.52 -18.56 31.60
C VAL A 121 3.40 -17.77 30.30
N ASN A 122 3.44 -18.47 29.17
CA ASN A 122 3.25 -17.86 27.85
C ASN A 122 1.75 -17.89 27.50
N ASN A 123 1.32 -16.98 26.63
CA ASN A 123 -0.07 -16.83 26.20
C ASN A 123 -0.30 -17.25 24.74
N ALA A 124 0.71 -17.75 24.03
CA ALA A 124 0.59 -18.24 22.64
C ALA A 124 -0.30 -19.48 22.50
N VAL A 125 -0.45 -20.27 23.58
CA VAL A 125 -1.50 -21.28 23.74
C VAL A 125 -2.20 -20.97 25.06
N LEU A 126 -3.50 -20.65 25.00
CA LEU A 126 -4.26 -20.20 26.17
C LEU A 126 -5.72 -20.69 26.12
N GLY A 127 -6.07 -21.58 27.03
CA GLY A 127 -7.43 -21.94 27.39
C GLY A 127 -7.66 -21.63 28.86
N LEU A 128 -8.81 -21.04 29.18
CA LEU A 128 -9.30 -20.80 30.54
C LEU A 128 -10.81 -21.10 30.57
N PRO A 129 -11.39 -21.47 31.72
CA PRO A 129 -12.84 -21.50 31.87
C PRO A 129 -13.43 -20.09 31.63
N ALA A 130 -14.49 -20.01 30.83
CA ALA A 130 -15.06 -18.74 30.37
C ALA A 130 -15.62 -17.85 31.51
N ASP A 131 -15.99 -18.47 32.63
CA ASP A 131 -16.56 -17.87 33.84
C ASP A 131 -15.56 -17.74 35.00
N SER A 132 -14.30 -18.16 34.80
CA SER A 132 -13.27 -18.13 35.84
C SER A 132 -12.96 -16.72 36.34
N ASP A 133 -12.65 -16.60 37.63
CA ASP A 133 -12.25 -15.33 38.24
C ASP A 133 -10.96 -14.78 37.63
N VAL A 134 -10.04 -15.67 37.24
CA VAL A 134 -8.78 -15.29 36.59
C VAL A 134 -9.01 -14.62 35.22
N LEU A 135 -9.94 -15.12 34.41
CA LEU A 135 -10.29 -14.50 33.13
C LEU A 135 -11.01 -13.17 33.33
N ARG A 136 -11.90 -13.07 34.34
CA ARG A 136 -12.52 -11.80 34.73
C ARG A 136 -11.48 -10.76 35.10
N ALA A 137 -10.57 -11.09 36.01
CA ALA A 137 -9.52 -10.16 36.44
C ALA A 137 -8.60 -9.71 35.30
N MET A 138 -8.27 -10.61 34.36
CA MET A 138 -7.50 -10.25 33.15
C MET A 138 -8.30 -9.29 32.25
N LEU A 139 -9.58 -9.55 32.02
CA LEU A 139 -10.44 -8.67 31.21
C LEU A 139 -10.57 -7.29 31.86
N ASP A 140 -10.89 -7.24 33.16
CA ASP A 140 -11.02 -6.00 33.94
C ASP A 140 -9.72 -5.18 33.87
N PHE A 141 -8.56 -5.84 33.99
CA PHE A 141 -7.25 -5.18 33.86
C PHE A 141 -7.00 -4.60 32.46
N THR A 142 -7.53 -5.23 31.40
CA THR A 142 -7.38 -4.74 30.02
C THR A 142 -8.39 -3.65 29.63
N GLU A 143 -9.37 -3.34 30.48
CA GLU A 143 -10.29 -2.21 30.24
C GLU A 143 -9.59 -0.85 30.39
N ASP A 144 -8.56 -0.77 31.23
CA ASP A 144 -7.73 0.43 31.40
C ASP A 144 -6.59 0.46 30.37
N GLN A 145 -6.61 1.47 29.49
CA GLN A 145 -5.57 1.70 28.48
C GLN A 145 -4.36 2.49 29.01
N PHE A 146 -4.42 2.97 30.25
CA PHE A 146 -3.35 3.67 30.94
C PHE A 146 -2.99 2.97 32.26
N PRO A 147 -2.74 1.64 32.25
CA PRO A 147 -2.63 0.87 33.48
C PRO A 147 -1.36 1.21 34.25
N ASN A 148 -1.38 1.00 35.56
CA ASN A 148 -0.19 0.94 36.41
C ASN A 148 -0.03 -0.49 36.96
N PRO A 149 0.61 -1.42 36.22
CA PRO A 149 0.57 -2.83 36.55
C PRO A 149 1.43 -3.17 37.77
N GLU A 150 0.85 -3.85 38.75
CA GLU A 150 1.55 -4.21 40.00
C GLU A 150 2.75 -5.16 39.79
N PHE A 151 2.80 -5.84 38.65
CA PHE A 151 3.88 -6.75 38.27
C PHE A 151 5.04 -6.07 37.50
N MET A 152 4.98 -4.76 37.26
CA MET A 152 6.12 -3.99 36.75
C MET A 152 7.10 -3.66 37.88
N ARG A 153 8.34 -3.29 37.52
CA ARG A 153 9.34 -2.91 38.52
C ARG A 153 8.89 -1.65 39.28
N PRO A 154 9.21 -1.51 40.58
CA PRO A 154 8.79 -0.34 41.36
C PRO A 154 9.12 0.99 40.69
N GLU A 155 10.32 1.11 40.11
CA GLU A 155 10.75 2.35 39.45
C GLU A 155 9.95 2.66 38.17
N GLU A 156 9.50 1.62 37.46
CA GLU A 156 8.65 1.80 36.28
C GLU A 156 7.25 2.24 36.69
N ARG A 157 6.73 1.71 37.80
CA ARG A 157 5.41 2.07 38.34
C ARG A 157 5.40 3.51 38.85
N GLU A 158 6.41 3.91 39.61
CA GLU A 158 6.57 5.30 40.07
C GLU A 158 6.63 6.29 38.88
N ALA A 159 7.31 5.92 37.79
CA ALA A 159 7.35 6.74 36.58
C ALA A 159 5.97 6.87 35.90
N LEU A 160 5.17 5.79 35.86
CA LEU A 160 3.80 5.81 35.34
C LEU A 160 2.88 6.69 36.20
N GLU A 161 2.98 6.59 37.52
CA GLU A 161 2.22 7.41 38.47
C GLU A 161 2.59 8.89 38.35
N ALA A 162 3.89 9.20 38.27
CA ALA A 162 4.37 10.58 38.08
C ALA A 162 3.87 11.19 36.77
N ALA A 163 3.91 10.43 35.67
CA ALA A 163 3.41 10.87 34.37
C ALA A 163 1.88 11.14 34.40
N ALA A 164 1.11 10.27 35.04
CA ALA A 164 -0.33 10.48 35.24
C ALA A 164 -0.64 11.72 36.09
N MET A 165 0.09 11.93 37.20
CA MET A 165 -0.06 13.13 38.05
C MET A 165 0.32 14.43 37.31
N ALA A 166 1.24 14.36 36.36
CA ALA A 166 1.62 15.48 35.50
C ALA A 166 0.62 15.76 34.35
N GLY A 167 -0.46 14.95 34.23
CA GLY A 167 -1.46 15.09 33.18
C GLY A 167 -1.07 14.45 31.84
N ASP A 168 -0.03 13.62 31.81
CA ASP A 168 0.48 12.90 30.63
C ASP A 168 0.56 11.38 30.89
N PRO A 169 -0.59 10.69 31.11
CA PRO A 169 -0.57 9.27 31.43
C PRO A 169 -0.05 8.43 30.26
N VAL A 170 0.80 7.44 30.56
CA VAL A 170 1.41 6.58 29.54
C VAL A 170 0.41 5.54 29.05
N HIS A 171 0.09 5.59 27.77
CA HIS A 171 -0.81 4.62 27.15
C HIS A 171 -0.12 3.25 26.98
N VAL A 172 -0.88 2.16 27.09
CA VAL A 172 -0.39 0.77 27.02
C VAL A 172 0.39 0.47 25.72
N THR A 173 0.12 1.19 24.64
CA THR A 173 0.86 1.07 23.36
C THR A 173 2.33 1.48 23.45
N GLN A 174 2.69 2.25 24.48
CA GLN A 174 4.04 2.75 24.76
C GLN A 174 4.80 1.89 25.78
N MET A 175 4.09 1.04 26.51
CA MET A 175 4.63 0.19 27.57
C MET A 175 5.48 -0.98 27.04
N PRO A 176 6.26 -1.66 27.91
CA PRO A 176 7.04 -2.83 27.53
C PRO A 176 6.20 -3.96 26.92
N TRP A 177 6.87 -4.81 26.14
CA TRP A 177 6.22 -5.94 25.49
C TRP A 177 5.67 -6.94 26.50
N GLY A 178 4.41 -7.32 26.33
CA GLY A 178 3.76 -8.38 27.08
C GLY A 178 3.02 -7.94 28.32
N VAL A 179 2.80 -6.62 28.52
CA VAL A 179 1.98 -6.09 29.63
C VAL A 179 0.60 -6.73 29.64
N TRP A 180 -0.15 -6.70 28.53
CA TRP A 180 -1.41 -7.45 28.39
C TRP A 180 -1.23 -8.90 27.94
N GLY A 181 0.01 -9.35 27.76
CA GLY A 181 0.33 -10.68 27.27
C GLY A 181 0.90 -11.57 28.38
N PRO A 182 2.09 -12.18 28.17
CA PRO A 182 2.64 -13.15 29.12
C PRO A 182 2.93 -12.58 30.51
N LEU A 183 3.15 -11.27 30.68
CA LEU A 183 3.38 -10.68 32.02
C LEU A 183 2.10 -10.68 32.85
N MET A 184 1.00 -10.17 32.30
CA MET A 184 -0.33 -10.23 32.93
C MET A 184 -0.78 -11.67 33.17
N VAL A 185 -0.63 -12.54 32.16
CA VAL A 185 -1.01 -13.96 32.30
C VAL A 185 -0.25 -14.61 33.43
N THR A 186 1.07 -14.44 33.48
CA THR A 186 1.90 -14.95 34.58
C THR A 186 1.40 -14.41 35.91
N HIS A 187 1.27 -13.09 36.04
CA HIS A 187 0.88 -12.45 37.29
C HIS A 187 -0.45 -13.01 37.85
N PHE A 188 -1.50 -13.03 37.04
CA PHE A 188 -2.81 -13.48 37.53
C PHE A 188 -2.87 -14.99 37.77
N ILE A 189 -2.13 -15.82 37.02
CA ILE A 189 -2.02 -17.25 37.34
C ILE A 189 -1.39 -17.48 38.72
N HIS A 190 -0.36 -16.71 39.09
CA HIS A 190 0.22 -16.79 40.44
C HIS A 190 -0.73 -16.24 41.50
N ARG A 191 -1.34 -15.08 41.25
CA ARG A 191 -2.26 -14.41 42.19
C ARG A 191 -3.47 -15.28 42.55
N PHE A 192 -3.99 -16.06 41.60
CA PHE A 192 -5.11 -16.98 41.81
C PHE A 192 -4.68 -18.40 42.23
N GLY A 193 -3.38 -18.66 42.43
CA GLY A 193 -2.89 -19.98 42.87
C GLY A 193 -3.04 -21.09 41.81
N LEU A 194 -3.04 -20.74 40.52
CA LEU A 194 -3.33 -21.66 39.42
C LEU A 194 -2.08 -22.28 38.78
N ILE A 195 -0.93 -22.20 39.46
CA ILE A 195 0.35 -22.67 38.91
C ILE A 195 0.36 -24.17 38.59
N ASP A 196 -0.37 -24.97 39.39
CA ASP A 196 -0.48 -26.42 39.21
C ASP A 196 -1.35 -26.82 38.00
N GLN A 197 -2.06 -25.87 37.40
CA GLN A 197 -2.79 -26.08 36.14
C GLN A 197 -1.90 -25.87 34.89
N VAL A 198 -0.72 -25.29 35.06
CA VAL A 198 0.17 -24.93 33.95
C VAL A 198 0.91 -26.17 33.44
N GLN A 199 0.80 -26.43 32.15
CA GLN A 199 1.49 -27.54 31.48
C GLN A 199 3.01 -27.32 31.47
N PRO A 200 3.81 -28.41 31.54
CA PRO A 200 5.26 -28.33 31.38
C PRO A 200 5.66 -27.66 30.06
N LEU A 201 6.87 -27.08 30.04
CA LEU A 201 7.49 -26.46 28.85
C LEU A 201 7.31 -27.31 27.58
N GLN A 202 7.48 -28.62 27.72
CA GLN A 202 7.47 -29.61 26.63
C GLN A 202 6.12 -29.75 25.93
N ALA A 203 5.01 -29.32 26.55
CA ALA A 203 3.69 -29.42 25.96
C ALA A 203 3.54 -28.55 24.70
N PHE A 204 4.03 -27.30 24.76
CA PHE A 204 3.83 -26.29 23.71
C PHE A 204 5.13 -25.58 23.26
N TYR A 205 6.14 -25.52 24.13
CA TYR A 205 7.37 -24.74 23.93
C TYR A 205 8.66 -25.60 24.08
N PRO A 206 8.72 -26.84 23.55
CA PRO A 206 9.91 -27.68 23.71
C PRO A 206 11.18 -27.04 23.11
N VAL A 207 11.00 -26.20 22.08
CA VAL A 207 12.03 -25.29 21.56
C VAL A 207 11.69 -23.86 22.02
N PRO A 208 12.24 -23.39 23.15
CA PRO A 208 11.90 -22.08 23.70
C PRO A 208 12.48 -20.93 22.85
N PHE A 209 12.00 -19.70 23.08
CA PHE A 209 12.39 -18.52 22.29
C PHE A 209 13.91 -18.32 22.09
N PRO A 210 14.80 -18.53 23.09
CA PRO A 210 16.24 -18.43 22.88
C PRO A 210 16.79 -19.44 21.86
N ARG A 211 16.15 -20.61 21.76
CA ARG A 211 16.50 -21.74 20.88
C ARG A 211 15.68 -21.77 19.58
N ARG A 212 14.77 -20.81 19.37
CA ARG A 212 13.86 -20.72 18.20
C ARG A 212 14.50 -21.00 16.83
N ARG A 213 15.79 -20.68 16.65
CA ARG A 213 16.49 -20.87 15.37
C ARG A 213 16.73 -22.34 15.03
N GLU A 214 16.49 -23.27 15.95
CA GLU A 214 16.59 -24.70 15.69
C GLU A 214 15.62 -25.19 14.62
N PHE A 215 14.46 -24.54 14.47
CA PHE A 215 13.52 -24.83 13.38
C PHE A 215 14.08 -24.53 11.97
N LEU A 216 15.12 -23.70 11.87
CA LEU A 216 15.80 -23.38 10.61
C LEU A 216 16.94 -24.36 10.29
N ARG A 217 17.29 -25.24 11.23
CA ARG A 217 18.34 -26.24 11.07
C ARG A 217 17.72 -27.54 10.57
N ARG A 218 18.58 -28.53 10.29
CA ARG A 218 18.17 -29.90 9.97
C ARG A 218 17.09 -30.37 10.95
N ALA A 219 16.06 -31.02 10.42
CA ALA A 219 14.83 -31.27 11.15
C ALA A 219 15.05 -32.03 12.48
N GLU A 220 16.05 -32.91 12.52
CA GLU A 220 16.40 -33.71 13.70
C GLU A 220 16.80 -32.85 14.90
N VAL A 221 17.31 -31.64 14.69
CA VAL A 221 17.75 -30.75 15.78
C VAL A 221 16.56 -30.32 16.63
N ALA A 222 15.44 -29.92 16.00
CA ALA A 222 14.23 -29.57 16.73
C ALA A 222 13.58 -30.83 17.34
N ASP A 223 13.62 -31.94 16.62
CA ASP A 223 13.02 -33.22 17.07
C ASP A 223 13.61 -33.73 18.38
N MET A 224 14.88 -33.44 18.67
CA MET A 224 15.51 -33.77 19.96
C MET A 224 14.76 -33.19 21.17
N SER A 225 13.97 -32.13 20.99
CA SER A 225 13.19 -31.51 22.07
C SER A 225 11.71 -31.93 22.03
N ILE A 226 11.24 -32.53 20.94
CA ILE A 226 9.85 -32.95 20.77
C ILE A 226 9.65 -34.31 21.46
N THR A 227 8.63 -34.41 22.29
CA THR A 227 8.33 -35.63 23.05
C THR A 227 6.90 -36.11 22.80
N LYS A 228 6.53 -37.27 23.35
CA LYS A 228 5.13 -37.75 23.30
C LYS A 228 4.15 -36.82 24.03
N ALA A 229 4.63 -35.97 24.94
CA ALA A 229 3.81 -34.99 25.65
C ALA A 229 3.59 -33.69 24.84
N THR A 230 4.30 -33.51 23.72
CA THR A 230 4.21 -32.31 22.90
C THR A 230 2.96 -32.38 22.01
N THR A 231 2.00 -31.49 22.26
CA THR A 231 0.79 -31.34 21.43
C THR A 231 0.90 -30.17 20.47
N ALA A 232 1.70 -29.15 20.82
CA ALA A 232 1.92 -27.98 19.97
C ALA A 232 3.39 -27.56 19.94
N LEU A 233 3.74 -26.81 18.91
CA LEU A 233 5.05 -26.20 18.73
C LEU A 233 4.85 -24.72 18.41
N HIS A 234 5.19 -23.83 19.34
CA HIS A 234 5.31 -22.41 19.01
C HIS A 234 6.55 -22.23 18.14
N VAL A 235 6.37 -22.06 16.83
CA VAL A 235 7.49 -21.95 15.88
C VAL A 235 8.09 -20.54 15.81
N TRP A 236 7.53 -19.63 16.61
CA TRP A 236 7.93 -18.25 16.81
C TRP A 236 8.00 -17.45 15.51
N ALA A 237 7.05 -16.55 15.31
CA ALA A 237 6.98 -15.67 14.16
C ALA A 237 8.31 -14.96 13.98
N SER A 238 9.05 -14.64 15.07
CA SER A 238 10.41 -14.08 15.08
C SER A 238 11.39 -14.76 14.10
N ASN A 239 11.21 -16.04 13.79
CA ASN A 239 11.97 -16.78 12.76
C ASN A 239 11.75 -16.27 11.33
N LYS A 240 10.60 -15.68 11.00
CA LYS A 240 10.35 -15.04 9.68
C LYS A 240 11.43 -14.03 9.28
N LYS A 241 12.01 -13.32 10.26
CA LYS A 241 13.12 -12.38 9.99
C LYS A 241 14.36 -13.12 9.50
N GLU A 242 14.70 -14.23 10.13
CA GLU A 242 15.85 -15.05 9.77
C GLU A 242 15.63 -15.78 8.45
N LEU A 243 14.44 -16.34 8.23
CA LEU A 243 14.03 -16.97 6.96
C LEU A 243 14.11 -15.98 5.80
N GLY A 244 13.55 -14.78 5.96
CA GLY A 244 13.66 -13.73 4.95
C GLY A 244 15.09 -13.26 4.71
N THR A 245 15.93 -13.15 5.75
CA THR A 245 17.32 -12.67 5.62
C THR A 245 18.26 -13.72 5.03
N ARG A 246 18.07 -15.01 5.36
CA ARG A 246 19.03 -16.08 5.04
C ARG A 246 18.57 -17.01 3.92
N HIS A 247 17.26 -17.10 3.71
CA HIS A 247 16.64 -18.11 2.86
C HIS A 247 15.57 -17.51 1.93
N GLY A 248 15.62 -16.20 1.68
CA GLY A 248 14.71 -15.50 0.76
C GLY A 248 13.22 -15.63 1.14
N GLY A 249 12.92 -15.93 2.41
CA GLY A 249 11.57 -16.10 2.90
C GLY A 249 11.03 -17.51 2.74
N LEU A 250 11.84 -18.49 2.31
CA LEU A 250 11.49 -19.92 2.27
C LEU A 250 12.13 -20.73 3.39
N PRO A 251 11.60 -21.93 3.68
CA PRO A 251 12.30 -22.88 4.52
C PRO A 251 13.60 -23.34 3.84
N ALA A 252 14.66 -23.49 4.64
CA ALA A 252 15.91 -24.05 4.13
C ALA A 252 15.72 -25.54 3.78
N PRO A 253 16.24 -26.05 2.65
CA PRO A 253 16.14 -27.46 2.31
C PRO A 253 16.67 -28.37 3.43
N GLY A 254 15.92 -29.42 3.75
CA GLY A 254 16.21 -30.35 4.85
C GLY A 254 15.95 -29.79 6.25
N SER A 255 15.50 -28.53 6.39
CA SER A 255 15.15 -27.97 7.68
C SER A 255 13.87 -28.55 8.26
N TRP A 256 13.61 -28.27 9.54
CA TRP A 256 12.34 -28.67 10.16
C TRP A 256 11.13 -28.07 9.42
N PHE A 257 11.19 -26.80 9.04
CA PHE A 257 10.11 -26.16 8.28
C PHE A 257 9.91 -26.77 6.89
N ASP A 258 10.98 -27.12 6.19
CA ASP A 258 10.90 -27.76 4.87
C ASP A 258 10.20 -29.12 4.94
N ARG A 259 10.62 -29.95 5.90
CA ARG A 259 9.96 -31.24 6.17
C ARG A 259 8.48 -31.07 6.55
N ALA A 260 8.17 -30.09 7.40
CA ALA A 260 6.81 -29.81 7.81
C ALA A 260 5.94 -29.32 6.64
N CYS A 261 6.46 -28.44 5.78
CA CYS A 261 5.75 -27.99 4.58
C CYS A 261 5.43 -29.17 3.64
N ARG A 262 6.41 -30.04 3.37
CA ARG A 262 6.19 -31.25 2.56
C ARG A 262 5.14 -32.17 3.16
N LYS A 263 5.20 -32.42 4.48
CA LYS A 263 4.23 -33.27 5.20
C LYS A 263 2.79 -32.77 5.00
N HIS A 264 2.59 -31.46 5.00
CA HIS A 264 1.26 -30.84 4.94
C HIS A 264 0.87 -30.35 3.53
N GLY A 265 1.68 -30.63 2.51
CA GLY A 265 1.42 -30.18 1.13
C GLY A 265 1.46 -28.66 0.96
N ILE A 266 2.11 -27.94 1.87
CA ILE A 266 2.29 -26.48 1.76
C ILE A 266 3.37 -26.22 0.73
N ARG A 267 3.06 -25.39 -0.27
CA ARG A 267 4.03 -24.88 -1.25
C ARG A 267 4.55 -23.53 -0.77
N PRO A 268 5.77 -23.46 -0.20
CA PRO A 268 6.26 -22.22 0.38
C PRO A 268 6.41 -21.10 -0.68
N GLY A 269 6.67 -21.50 -1.93
CA GLY A 269 6.81 -20.60 -3.07
C GLY A 269 5.53 -19.86 -3.48
N ALA A 270 4.35 -20.45 -3.24
CA ALA A 270 3.07 -19.83 -3.55
C ALA A 270 2.67 -18.74 -2.53
N ALA A 271 3.28 -18.73 -1.35
CA ALA A 271 2.99 -17.75 -0.30
C ALA A 271 4.25 -17.42 0.52
N PRO A 272 5.28 -16.81 -0.08
CA PRO A 272 6.53 -16.55 0.59
C PRO A 272 6.37 -15.61 1.78
N ILE A 273 7.33 -15.63 2.69
CA ILE A 273 7.43 -14.58 3.70
C ILE A 273 7.97 -13.32 3.00
N LEU A 274 7.10 -12.35 2.81
CA LEU A 274 7.35 -11.14 2.02
C LEU A 274 7.98 -9.99 2.82
N ALA A 275 7.61 -9.85 4.09
CA ALA A 275 8.15 -8.79 4.93
C ALA A 275 8.18 -9.17 6.42
N ARG A 276 9.01 -8.45 7.18
CA ARG A 276 9.01 -8.49 8.65
C ARG A 276 9.41 -7.14 9.25
N GLY A 277 8.49 -6.52 9.98
CA GLY A 277 8.71 -5.16 10.48
C GLY A 277 8.94 -4.21 9.31
N ASN A 278 10.02 -3.43 9.34
CA ASN A 278 10.36 -2.50 8.25
C ASN A 278 11.19 -3.13 7.11
N ARG A 279 11.45 -4.46 7.14
CA ARG A 279 12.23 -5.14 6.09
C ARG A 279 11.31 -5.85 5.09
N GLN A 280 11.45 -5.53 3.82
CA GLN A 280 10.84 -6.23 2.68
C GLN A 280 11.86 -7.22 2.08
N PHE A 281 11.41 -8.38 1.60
CA PHE A 281 12.24 -9.45 1.01
C PHE A 281 12.03 -9.53 -0.51
N GLU A 282 12.93 -10.18 -1.26
CA GLU A 282 12.95 -10.13 -2.74
C GLU A 282 11.64 -10.62 -3.40
N ALA A 283 10.90 -11.52 -2.76
CA ALA A 283 9.59 -11.97 -3.23
C ALA A 283 8.55 -10.82 -3.37
N THR A 284 8.66 -9.75 -2.57
CA THR A 284 7.79 -8.56 -2.67
C THR A 284 7.92 -7.84 -4.00
N LEU A 285 9.02 -8.06 -4.73
CA LEU A 285 9.21 -7.46 -6.05
C LEU A 285 8.16 -7.98 -7.03
N LEU A 286 7.78 -9.26 -6.92
CA LEU A 286 6.75 -9.84 -7.77
C LEU A 286 5.37 -9.26 -7.44
N GLU A 287 5.06 -8.94 -6.18
CA GLU A 287 3.75 -8.34 -5.82
C GLU A 287 3.52 -6.97 -6.47
N ARG A 288 4.60 -6.27 -6.85
CA ARG A 288 4.51 -5.00 -7.58
C ARG A 288 4.30 -5.18 -9.09
N ILE A 289 4.44 -6.41 -9.58
CA ILE A 289 4.17 -6.75 -10.98
C ILE A 289 2.65 -6.91 -11.14
N ASP A 290 2.11 -6.03 -11.96
CA ASP A 290 0.70 -5.88 -12.33
C ASP A 290 0.33 -6.62 -13.64
N LEU A 291 1.17 -7.59 -14.04
CA LEU A 291 0.87 -8.48 -15.15
C LEU A 291 -0.08 -9.59 -14.69
N GLU A 292 -1.16 -9.80 -15.46
CA GLU A 292 -2.12 -10.87 -15.22
C GLU A 292 -1.47 -12.25 -15.43
N ASP A 293 -0.80 -12.42 -16.57
CA ASP A 293 -0.07 -13.64 -16.94
C ASP A 293 1.39 -13.33 -17.32
N VAL A 294 2.29 -14.26 -16.98
CA VAL A 294 3.70 -14.25 -17.35
C VAL A 294 4.01 -15.62 -17.95
N SER A 295 4.47 -15.65 -19.20
CA SER A 295 4.81 -16.91 -19.88
C SER A 295 6.27 -17.26 -19.66
N VAL A 296 7.15 -16.26 -19.62
CA VAL A 296 8.59 -16.44 -19.45
C VAL A 296 9.15 -15.46 -18.42
N PHE A 297 9.82 -16.01 -17.41
CA PHE A 297 10.68 -15.28 -16.49
C PHE A 297 12.14 -15.57 -16.83
N ALA A 298 12.95 -14.54 -17.05
CA ALA A 298 14.39 -14.68 -17.29
C ALA A 298 15.23 -14.22 -16.10
N ASP A 299 16.31 -14.93 -15.77
CA ASP A 299 17.38 -14.42 -14.87
C ASP A 299 18.70 -14.39 -15.66
N VAL A 300 19.32 -13.20 -15.70
CA VAL A 300 20.53 -12.93 -16.49
C VAL A 300 21.82 -12.92 -15.67
N THR A 301 21.72 -13.09 -14.35
CA THR A 301 22.86 -13.00 -13.42
C THR A 301 22.99 -14.24 -12.54
N GLY A 302 21.89 -14.98 -12.37
CA GLY A 302 21.78 -16.09 -11.44
C GLY A 302 21.81 -15.68 -9.97
N ALA A 303 21.68 -14.38 -9.68
CA ALA A 303 21.81 -13.86 -8.33
C ALA A 303 20.55 -14.09 -7.47
N SER A 304 19.41 -14.37 -8.11
CA SER A 304 18.12 -14.48 -7.40
C SER A 304 17.34 -15.75 -7.77
N PRO A 305 17.87 -16.96 -7.48
CA PRO A 305 17.19 -18.22 -7.76
C PRO A 305 15.79 -18.34 -7.17
N MET A 306 15.62 -17.71 -6.01
CA MET A 306 14.35 -17.57 -5.31
C MET A 306 13.29 -16.84 -6.14
N LEU A 307 13.68 -15.77 -6.82
CA LEU A 307 12.76 -14.93 -7.58
C LEU A 307 12.20 -15.68 -8.78
N GLY A 308 13.02 -16.47 -9.47
CA GLY A 308 12.55 -17.34 -10.56
C GLY A 308 11.65 -18.48 -10.08
N LEU A 309 11.93 -19.08 -8.92
CA LEU A 309 11.02 -20.07 -8.33
C LEU A 309 9.66 -19.43 -7.99
N PHE A 310 9.64 -18.26 -7.38
CA PHE A 310 8.40 -17.57 -7.04
C PHE A 310 7.61 -17.12 -8.26
N ALA A 311 8.30 -16.70 -9.33
CA ALA A 311 7.63 -16.39 -10.60
C ALA A 311 6.98 -17.64 -11.19
N HIS A 312 7.69 -18.77 -11.21
CA HIS A 312 7.15 -20.05 -11.68
C HIS A 312 5.95 -20.52 -10.86
N GLU A 313 6.03 -20.47 -9.52
CA GLU A 313 4.92 -20.87 -8.66
C GLU A 313 3.70 -19.96 -8.80
N ARG A 314 3.91 -18.67 -9.08
CA ARG A 314 2.82 -17.70 -9.25
C ARG A 314 2.11 -17.84 -10.59
N TRP A 315 2.85 -17.95 -11.70
CA TRP A 315 2.28 -17.88 -13.06
C TRP A 315 2.38 -19.19 -13.85
N GLY A 316 3.10 -20.21 -13.36
CA GLY A 316 3.41 -21.42 -14.15
C GLY A 316 4.38 -21.16 -15.32
N CYS A 317 5.06 -20.01 -15.30
CA CYS A 317 5.92 -19.52 -16.37
C CYS A 317 7.16 -20.41 -16.57
N ASP A 318 7.73 -20.41 -17.76
CA ASP A 318 9.04 -21.00 -18.00
C ASP A 318 10.12 -20.13 -17.33
N VAL A 319 11.16 -20.76 -16.79
CA VAL A 319 12.32 -20.06 -16.21
C VAL A 319 13.50 -20.13 -17.18
N LEU A 320 13.81 -19.02 -17.81
CA LEU A 320 14.92 -18.86 -18.75
C LEU A 320 16.19 -18.38 -18.02
N LEU A 321 17.20 -19.23 -17.96
CA LEU A 321 18.50 -18.91 -17.36
C LEU A 321 19.45 -18.44 -18.46
N VAL A 322 19.79 -17.14 -18.48
CA VAL A 322 20.62 -16.53 -19.53
C VAL A 322 22.08 -16.52 -19.08
N ASP A 323 22.89 -17.43 -19.62
CA ASP A 323 24.28 -17.66 -19.14
C ASP A 323 25.30 -16.70 -19.75
N LEU A 324 25.23 -15.44 -19.33
CA LEU A 324 26.17 -14.39 -19.74
C LEU A 324 27.46 -14.39 -18.92
N ASP A 325 28.56 -14.09 -19.60
CA ASP A 325 29.79 -13.67 -18.94
C ASP A 325 29.74 -12.18 -18.53
N LYS A 326 30.78 -11.72 -17.83
CA LYS A 326 30.86 -10.33 -17.32
C LYS A 326 30.86 -9.25 -18.41
N ARG A 327 31.08 -9.63 -19.67
CA ARG A 327 31.10 -8.77 -20.85
C ARG A 327 29.85 -8.94 -21.72
N GLY A 328 28.85 -9.69 -21.25
CA GLY A 328 27.59 -9.93 -21.98
C GLY A 328 27.74 -10.93 -23.12
N GLY A 329 28.86 -11.67 -23.17
CA GLY A 329 29.08 -12.75 -24.12
C GLY A 329 28.61 -14.09 -23.57
N PHE A 330 28.36 -15.05 -24.45
CA PHE A 330 28.04 -16.42 -24.05
C PHE A 330 29.32 -17.26 -24.01
N ALA A 331 29.63 -17.82 -22.84
CA ALA A 331 30.81 -18.66 -22.67
C ALA A 331 30.64 -20.04 -23.35
N LYS A 332 31.75 -20.62 -23.85
CA LYS A 332 31.75 -21.95 -24.48
C LYS A 332 31.34 -23.09 -23.53
N SER A 333 31.60 -22.93 -22.24
CA SER A 333 31.28 -23.92 -21.21
C SER A 333 30.27 -23.34 -20.21
N PRO A 334 29.40 -24.17 -19.61
CA PRO A 334 28.45 -23.70 -18.62
C PRO A 334 29.06 -23.06 -17.39
N SER A 335 28.49 -21.93 -16.98
CA SER A 335 28.86 -21.30 -15.74
C SER A 335 28.46 -22.18 -14.55
N ARG A 336 29.18 -21.99 -13.45
CA ARG A 336 28.90 -22.71 -12.21
C ARG A 336 27.55 -22.31 -11.61
N TRP A 337 27.10 -21.08 -11.82
CA TRP A 337 25.84 -20.60 -11.26
C TRP A 337 24.66 -21.23 -12.00
N LEU A 338 24.74 -21.37 -13.33
CA LEU A 338 23.70 -21.98 -14.15
C LEU A 338 23.34 -23.38 -13.65
N ARG A 339 24.37 -24.23 -13.45
CA ARG A 339 24.18 -25.59 -12.92
C ARG A 339 23.52 -25.59 -11.54
N LYS A 340 23.98 -24.74 -10.62
CA LYS A 340 23.44 -24.66 -9.26
C LYS A 340 22.00 -24.15 -9.24
N TYR A 341 21.66 -23.19 -10.09
CA TYR A 341 20.31 -22.66 -10.21
C TYR A 341 19.39 -23.76 -10.76
N ARG A 342 19.78 -24.43 -11.84
CA ARG A 342 19.01 -25.57 -12.38
C ARG A 342 18.77 -26.66 -11.33
N GLU A 343 19.83 -27.09 -10.65
CA GLU A 343 19.73 -28.07 -9.54
C GLU A 343 18.75 -27.58 -8.46
N TYR A 344 18.83 -26.31 -8.06
CA TYR A 344 17.91 -25.72 -7.10
C TYR A 344 16.45 -25.77 -7.55
N LEU A 345 16.13 -25.38 -8.78
CA LEU A 345 14.74 -25.41 -9.27
C LEU A 345 14.18 -26.84 -9.34
N LEU A 346 15.00 -27.80 -9.78
CA LEU A 346 14.63 -29.22 -9.79
C LEU A 346 14.37 -29.76 -8.38
N ASP A 347 15.23 -29.41 -7.42
CA ASP A 347 15.07 -29.80 -6.01
C ASP A 347 13.81 -29.18 -5.37
N GLN A 348 13.32 -28.06 -5.90
CA GLN A 348 12.08 -27.42 -5.49
C GLN A 348 10.85 -27.96 -6.25
N GLY A 349 11.03 -28.90 -7.18
CA GLY A 349 9.95 -29.59 -7.90
C GLY A 349 9.52 -28.93 -9.21
N VAL A 350 10.28 -27.97 -9.73
CA VAL A 350 10.03 -27.40 -11.07
C VAL A 350 10.34 -28.46 -12.13
N ALA A 351 9.41 -28.68 -13.05
CA ALA A 351 9.56 -29.70 -14.09
C ALA A 351 10.75 -29.37 -15.02
N PRO A 352 11.58 -30.36 -15.43
CA PRO A 352 12.78 -30.09 -16.23
C PRO A 352 12.54 -29.30 -17.54
N GLU A 353 11.39 -29.51 -18.18
CA GLU A 353 10.93 -28.84 -19.39
C GLU A 353 10.56 -27.37 -19.17
N LYS A 354 10.28 -26.98 -17.93
CA LYS A 354 10.01 -25.59 -17.52
C LYS A 354 11.28 -24.80 -17.24
N ILE A 355 12.46 -25.42 -17.33
CA ILE A 355 13.76 -24.80 -17.06
C ILE A 355 14.57 -24.73 -18.35
N ARG A 356 14.67 -23.53 -18.92
CA ARG A 356 15.33 -23.25 -20.20
C ARG A 356 16.67 -22.54 -19.98
N GLU A 357 17.60 -22.71 -20.91
CA GLU A 357 18.93 -22.13 -20.83
C GLU A 357 19.24 -21.39 -22.13
N ALA A 358 19.58 -20.11 -22.04
CA ALA A 358 20.05 -19.34 -23.19
C ALA A 358 21.58 -19.32 -23.20
N ARG A 359 22.16 -19.83 -24.29
CA ARG A 359 23.60 -20.05 -24.50
C ARG A 359 24.15 -19.32 -25.73
N SER A 360 23.28 -18.63 -26.43
CA SER A 360 23.55 -17.83 -27.61
C SER A 360 22.46 -16.78 -27.77
N VAL A 361 22.70 -15.77 -28.61
CA VAL A 361 21.68 -14.74 -28.93
C VAL A 361 20.43 -15.38 -29.57
N ALA A 362 20.59 -16.48 -30.31
CA ALA A 362 19.47 -17.19 -30.95
C ALA A 362 18.53 -17.88 -29.95
N ASP A 363 18.98 -18.09 -28.71
CA ASP A 363 18.15 -18.68 -27.65
C ASP A 363 17.36 -17.62 -26.86
N LEU A 364 17.60 -16.33 -27.14
CA LEU A 364 16.90 -15.22 -26.51
C LEU A 364 15.56 -15.00 -27.21
N GLU A 365 14.51 -14.87 -26.40
CA GLU A 365 13.15 -14.61 -26.85
C GLU A 365 12.45 -13.62 -25.92
N GLY A 366 11.31 -13.09 -26.37
CA GLY A 366 10.50 -12.16 -25.58
C GLY A 366 10.16 -12.72 -24.20
N CYS A 367 10.49 -11.95 -23.16
CA CYS A 367 10.26 -12.30 -21.76
C CYS A 367 9.38 -11.24 -21.11
N GLU A 368 8.32 -11.60 -20.41
CA GLU A 368 7.50 -10.61 -19.70
C GLU A 368 8.17 -10.12 -18.41
N VAL A 369 9.00 -10.95 -17.78
CA VAL A 369 9.76 -10.56 -16.58
C VAL A 369 11.23 -10.95 -16.72
N ILE A 370 12.12 -10.01 -16.43
CA ILE A 370 13.58 -10.23 -16.44
C ILE A 370 14.15 -9.81 -15.08
N ALA A 371 15.00 -10.65 -14.49
CA ALA A 371 15.74 -10.35 -13.28
C ALA A 371 17.23 -10.12 -13.59
N ASN A 372 17.73 -8.97 -13.16
CA ASN A 372 19.12 -8.52 -13.26
C ASN A 372 19.58 -7.96 -11.89
N LEU A 373 19.36 -8.73 -10.85
CA LEU A 373 19.71 -8.33 -9.48
C LEU A 373 21.21 -8.53 -9.24
N SER A 374 21.82 -7.58 -8.51
CA SER A 374 23.26 -7.51 -8.24
C SER A 374 24.16 -7.71 -9.48
N GLY A 375 23.68 -7.36 -10.68
CA GLY A 375 24.32 -7.67 -11.97
C GLY A 375 24.72 -6.45 -12.78
N PHE A 376 24.29 -6.42 -14.04
CA PHE A 376 24.58 -5.35 -14.99
C PHE A 376 23.94 -4.03 -14.52
N GLY A 377 24.76 -3.02 -14.23
CA GLY A 377 24.34 -1.77 -13.61
C GLY A 377 24.61 -1.65 -12.11
N ASP A 378 24.99 -2.73 -11.43
CA ASP A 378 25.51 -2.71 -10.05
C ASP A 378 26.97 -3.16 -10.01
N THR A 379 27.22 -4.45 -10.27
CA THR A 379 28.55 -5.08 -10.19
C THR A 379 29.18 -5.29 -11.57
N LEU A 380 28.38 -5.27 -12.63
CA LEU A 380 28.79 -5.44 -14.02
C LEU A 380 28.42 -4.20 -14.85
N LYS A 381 29.13 -3.97 -15.97
CA LYS A 381 28.89 -2.79 -16.82
C LYS A 381 27.57 -2.94 -17.58
N ILE A 382 26.63 -2.03 -17.33
CA ILE A 382 25.26 -2.08 -17.88
C ILE A 382 25.20 -2.25 -19.41
N ALA A 383 26.14 -1.65 -20.14
CA ALA A 383 26.20 -1.73 -21.60
C ALA A 383 26.23 -3.17 -22.15
N HIS A 384 26.71 -4.12 -21.36
CA HIS A 384 26.80 -5.52 -21.74
C HIS A 384 25.46 -6.27 -21.65
N LEU A 385 24.42 -5.68 -21.08
CA LEU A 385 23.07 -6.24 -21.07
C LEU A 385 22.29 -5.95 -22.37
N GLU A 386 22.80 -5.06 -23.22
CA GLU A 386 22.16 -4.63 -24.46
C GLU A 386 21.65 -5.78 -25.34
N PRO A 387 22.42 -6.85 -25.62
CA PRO A 387 21.92 -7.96 -26.43
C PRO A 387 20.71 -8.67 -25.83
N VAL A 388 20.61 -8.75 -24.50
CA VAL A 388 19.42 -9.33 -23.85
C VAL A 388 18.24 -8.39 -23.97
N LEU A 389 18.42 -7.09 -23.74
CA LEU A 389 17.30 -6.15 -23.86
C LEU A 389 16.78 -6.09 -25.30
N ASP A 390 17.66 -6.09 -26.29
CA ASP A 390 17.28 -6.02 -27.70
C ASP A 390 16.44 -7.23 -28.14
N ASN A 391 16.69 -8.41 -27.59
CA ASN A 391 16.05 -9.67 -28.01
C ASN A 391 14.93 -10.14 -27.08
N CYS A 392 14.93 -9.73 -25.81
CA CYS A 392 13.98 -10.21 -24.80
C CYS A 392 12.92 -9.19 -24.39
N LEU A 393 13.08 -7.90 -24.69
CA LEU A 393 12.04 -6.93 -24.35
C LEU A 393 10.82 -7.04 -25.28
N THR A 394 9.64 -6.99 -24.65
CA THR A 394 8.32 -6.89 -25.25
C THR A 394 7.64 -5.62 -24.72
N ALA A 395 6.49 -5.23 -25.28
CA ALA A 395 5.75 -4.05 -24.83
C ALA A 395 5.28 -4.12 -23.36
N SER A 396 5.23 -5.31 -22.78
CA SER A 396 4.82 -5.55 -21.39
C SER A 396 5.97 -5.97 -20.47
N THR A 397 7.21 -5.97 -20.95
CA THR A 397 8.33 -6.49 -20.17
C THR A 397 8.64 -5.63 -18.96
N ILE A 398 8.79 -6.29 -17.82
CA ILE A 398 9.27 -5.72 -16.57
C ILE A 398 10.67 -6.26 -16.26
N LEU A 399 11.65 -5.38 -16.06
CA LEU A 399 13.00 -5.74 -15.62
C LEU A 399 13.18 -5.33 -14.15
N LEU A 400 13.51 -6.29 -13.29
CA LEU A 400 13.92 -6.06 -11.91
C LEU A 400 15.45 -5.98 -11.85
N ALA A 401 15.99 -4.80 -11.53
CA ALA A 401 17.44 -4.59 -11.55
C ALA A 401 17.95 -3.88 -10.29
N ASP A 402 19.21 -4.11 -9.95
CA ASP A 402 19.93 -3.26 -9.00
C ASP A 402 20.85 -2.29 -9.78
N VAL A 403 20.76 -1.00 -9.45
CA VAL A 403 21.45 0.10 -10.12
C VAL A 403 22.30 0.87 -9.12
N ARG A 404 23.63 0.77 -9.25
CA ARG A 404 24.59 1.53 -8.46
C ARG A 404 24.69 2.96 -8.95
N LYS A 405 24.69 3.92 -8.03
CA LYS A 405 24.88 5.35 -8.34
C LYS A 405 26.22 5.54 -9.08
N GLY A 406 26.18 6.20 -10.24
CA GLY A 406 27.35 6.43 -11.08
C GLY A 406 27.70 5.30 -12.06
N SER A 407 26.94 4.20 -12.08
CA SER A 407 27.16 3.09 -13.04
C SER A 407 26.79 3.40 -14.49
N GLY A 408 26.08 4.50 -14.73
CA GLY A 408 25.46 4.82 -16.03
C GLY A 408 24.22 3.99 -16.36
N ALA A 409 23.71 3.17 -15.43
CA ALA A 409 22.60 2.27 -15.72
C ALA A 409 21.24 2.95 -15.89
N PHE A 410 20.93 4.01 -15.13
CA PHE A 410 19.70 4.79 -15.36
C PHE A 410 19.65 5.38 -16.78
N PRO A 411 20.66 6.17 -17.24
CA PRO A 411 20.69 6.64 -18.62
C PRO A 411 20.62 5.53 -19.67
N PHE A 412 21.26 4.38 -19.41
CA PHE A 412 21.24 3.25 -20.33
C PHE A 412 19.85 2.62 -20.44
N LEU A 413 19.21 2.32 -19.30
CA LEU A 413 17.89 1.68 -19.24
C LEU A 413 16.80 2.62 -19.76
N ASN A 414 16.90 3.93 -19.50
CA ASN A 414 15.96 4.93 -20.01
C ASN A 414 15.85 4.97 -21.55
N ARG A 415 16.79 4.35 -22.28
CA ARG A 415 16.67 4.17 -23.75
C ARG A 415 15.58 3.20 -24.16
N TYR A 416 15.22 2.26 -23.27
CA TYR A 416 14.32 1.13 -23.52
C TYR A 416 12.94 1.30 -22.82
N GLY A 417 12.84 2.16 -21.81
CA GLY A 417 11.69 2.21 -20.91
C GLY A 417 11.90 3.06 -19.68
N GLU A 418 10.98 2.98 -18.72
CA GLU A 418 10.95 3.81 -17.52
C GLU A 418 11.41 3.04 -16.29
N CYS A 419 12.17 3.68 -15.39
CA CYS A 419 12.63 3.06 -14.13
C CYS A 419 11.88 3.63 -12.92
N GLU A 420 11.13 2.79 -12.20
CA GLU A 420 10.62 3.09 -10.86
C GLU A 420 11.64 2.63 -9.80
N ILE A 421 12.04 3.51 -8.87
CA ILE A 421 12.88 3.13 -7.73
C ILE A 421 12.02 2.47 -6.65
N LEU A 422 12.25 1.19 -6.41
CA LEU A 422 11.52 0.41 -5.40
C LEU A 422 12.12 0.56 -4.00
N SER A 423 13.45 0.58 -3.90
CA SER A 423 14.16 0.74 -2.62
C SER A 423 15.60 1.22 -2.81
N ASN A 424 16.21 1.70 -1.72
CA ASN A 424 17.58 2.20 -1.71
C ASN A 424 18.37 1.45 -0.63
N ARG A 425 19.59 1.00 -0.96
CA ARG A 425 20.55 0.43 0.00
C ARG A 425 21.91 1.11 -0.12
N ARG A 426 22.65 1.18 0.99
CA ARG A 426 24.05 1.60 1.00
C ARG A 426 24.95 0.37 1.08
N LEU A 427 25.94 0.30 0.21
CA LEU A 427 26.97 -0.74 0.13
C LEU A 427 28.31 -0.04 -0.13
N ASP A 428 29.24 -0.18 0.80
CA ASP A 428 30.60 0.40 0.71
C ASP A 428 30.60 1.91 0.37
N ASP A 429 29.83 2.70 1.13
CA ASP A 429 29.60 4.14 0.93
C ASP A 429 28.94 4.58 -0.39
N GLN A 430 28.57 3.63 -1.24
CA GLN A 430 27.85 3.88 -2.49
C GLN A 430 26.37 3.51 -2.35
N SER A 431 25.52 4.28 -3.02
CA SER A 431 24.08 4.02 -3.05
C SER A 431 23.74 3.08 -4.20
N VAL A 432 23.02 2.00 -3.90
CA VAL A 432 22.47 1.07 -4.88
C VAL A 432 20.95 1.14 -4.79
N HIS A 433 20.32 1.41 -5.92
CA HIS A 433 18.87 1.52 -6.09
C HIS A 433 18.34 0.21 -6.64
N ARG A 434 17.36 -0.39 -5.97
CA ARG A 434 16.58 -1.46 -6.60
C ARG A 434 15.48 -0.83 -7.43
N VAL A 435 15.40 -1.18 -8.70
CA VAL A 435 14.50 -0.57 -9.66
C VAL A 435 13.60 -1.62 -10.32
N MET A 436 12.38 -1.20 -10.62
CA MET A 436 11.49 -1.87 -11.55
C MET A 436 11.46 -1.05 -12.82
N PHE A 437 12.03 -1.60 -13.88
CA PHE A 437 12.00 -1.01 -15.19
C PHE A 437 10.80 -1.56 -15.97
N ARG A 438 10.07 -0.69 -16.65
CA ARG A 438 8.96 -1.06 -17.55
C ARG A 438 9.36 -0.67 -18.97
N ALA A 439 9.40 -1.65 -19.87
CA ALA A 439 9.66 -1.39 -21.27
C ALA A 439 8.53 -0.51 -21.84
N THR A 440 8.90 0.61 -22.46
CA THR A 440 7.95 1.49 -23.17
C THR A 440 8.21 1.53 -24.68
N ARG A 441 9.31 0.90 -25.11
CA ARG A 441 9.70 0.74 -26.50
C ARG A 441 9.79 -0.75 -26.83
N VAL A 442 9.07 -1.17 -27.85
CA VAL A 442 9.28 -2.47 -28.51
C VAL A 442 10.64 -2.41 -29.21
N THR A 443 11.57 -3.31 -28.90
CA THR A 443 12.87 -3.36 -29.58
C THR A 443 12.74 -3.98 -30.97
N ALA A 444 13.41 -3.32 -31.92
CA ALA A 444 14.10 -3.85 -33.10
C ALA A 444 13.35 -4.70 -34.15
N ARG A 445 12.02 -4.66 -34.26
CA ARG A 445 11.35 -5.06 -35.51
C ARG A 445 10.73 -3.91 -36.32
N GLU A 446 10.75 -2.68 -35.82
CA GLU A 446 10.32 -1.51 -36.58
C GLU A 446 11.40 -0.41 -36.58
N LYS A 447 11.66 0.10 -37.79
CA LYS A 447 12.85 0.81 -38.24
C LYS A 447 12.92 2.26 -37.77
N GLY A 448 14.15 2.76 -37.63
CA GLY A 448 14.53 4.10 -38.12
C GLY A 448 14.91 5.15 -37.08
N ALA A 449 16.22 5.41 -36.97
CA ALA A 449 16.93 6.62 -36.53
C ALA A 449 16.17 7.74 -35.75
N GLY A 450 16.67 8.08 -34.55
CA GLY A 450 16.37 9.36 -33.88
C GLY A 450 16.88 9.44 -32.44
N ASN A 451 17.55 10.55 -32.09
CA ASN A 451 18.39 10.76 -30.90
C ASN A 451 17.70 10.71 -29.52
N ALA A 452 18.53 10.59 -28.48
CA ALA A 452 18.21 10.66 -27.04
C ALA A 452 17.33 11.87 -26.65
N ALA A 453 16.31 11.67 -25.80
CA ALA A 453 15.33 12.70 -25.47
C ALA A 453 15.42 13.19 -24.02
N ASP A 454 15.76 14.47 -23.89
CA ASP A 454 15.34 15.41 -22.83
C ASP A 454 13.79 15.43 -22.71
N TRP A 455 13.19 15.84 -21.58
CA TRP A 455 11.73 16.04 -21.47
C TRP A 455 11.21 16.95 -22.61
N ALA A 456 12.02 17.91 -23.07
CA ALA A 456 11.72 18.69 -24.27
C ALA A 456 11.51 17.83 -25.52
N GLY A 457 12.26 16.73 -25.67
CA GLY A 457 12.10 15.76 -26.75
C GLY A 457 10.88 14.85 -26.59
N ILE A 458 10.55 14.44 -25.35
CA ILE A 458 9.31 13.71 -25.07
C ILE A 458 8.09 14.60 -25.33
N ALA A 459 8.13 15.83 -24.84
CA ALA A 459 7.09 16.82 -25.06
C ALA A 459 6.95 17.17 -26.55
N ALA A 460 8.04 17.30 -27.30
CA ALA A 460 8.00 17.45 -28.75
C ALA A 460 7.38 16.22 -29.44
N GLY A 461 7.68 15.00 -28.97
CA GLY A 461 7.06 13.77 -29.45
C GLY A 461 5.56 13.70 -29.16
N LEU A 462 5.14 14.10 -27.95
CA LEU A 462 3.73 14.17 -27.55
C LEU A 462 2.97 15.26 -28.31
N ALA A 463 3.63 16.37 -28.62
CA ALA A 463 3.07 17.44 -29.43
C ALA A 463 2.76 16.98 -30.87
N GLY A 464 3.60 16.12 -31.44
CA GLY A 464 3.47 15.70 -32.83
C GLY A 464 3.84 16.83 -33.82
N GLU A 465 3.63 16.58 -35.12
CA GLU A 465 4.10 17.49 -36.19
C GLU A 465 3.41 18.85 -36.18
N GLU A 466 2.16 18.91 -35.75
CA GLU A 466 1.35 20.14 -35.72
C GLU A 466 1.33 20.82 -34.34
N GLY A 467 1.88 20.15 -33.32
CA GLY A 467 1.92 20.64 -31.95
C GLY A 467 3.18 21.43 -31.63
N TRP A 468 3.28 21.91 -30.39
CA TRP A 468 4.47 22.62 -29.95
C TRP A 468 4.69 22.52 -28.44
N TYR A 469 5.94 22.77 -28.04
CA TYR A 469 6.38 22.80 -26.65
C TYR A 469 7.17 24.07 -26.38
N ARG A 470 6.85 24.76 -25.28
CA ARG A 470 7.56 25.97 -24.81
C ARG A 470 7.84 25.82 -23.32
N ALA A 471 9.03 26.19 -22.85
CA ALA A 471 9.37 26.03 -21.43
C ALA A 471 10.37 27.06 -20.92
N ASN A 472 10.33 27.24 -19.59
CA ASN A 472 11.40 27.84 -18.80
C ASN A 472 11.74 26.91 -17.61
N SER A 473 12.51 27.40 -16.62
CA SER A 473 12.92 26.62 -15.45
C SER A 473 11.74 26.13 -14.60
N ASP A 474 10.68 26.92 -14.51
CA ASP A 474 9.61 26.75 -13.52
C ASP A 474 8.29 26.32 -14.16
N HIS A 475 8.12 26.52 -15.46
CA HIS A 475 6.90 26.26 -16.21
C HIS A 475 7.15 25.65 -17.59
N SER A 476 6.13 24.96 -18.11
CA SER A 476 6.10 24.52 -19.49
C SER A 476 4.68 24.49 -20.06
N PHE A 477 4.58 24.75 -21.36
CA PHE A 477 3.37 24.65 -22.16
C PHE A 477 3.59 23.55 -23.19
N LEU A 478 2.66 22.60 -23.25
CA LEU A 478 2.63 21.53 -24.23
C LEU A 478 1.29 21.57 -24.97
N PHE A 479 1.33 21.91 -26.25
CA PHE A 479 0.18 21.85 -27.14
C PHE A 479 0.19 20.55 -27.94
N VAL A 480 -0.88 19.78 -27.80
CA VAL A 480 -1.12 18.52 -28.51
C VAL A 480 -2.40 18.69 -29.35
N PRO A 481 -2.28 18.99 -30.65
CA PRO A 481 -3.42 19.11 -31.54
C PRO A 481 -4.03 17.74 -31.82
N ARG A 482 -5.35 17.71 -31.86
CA ARG A 482 -6.16 16.57 -32.32
C ARG A 482 -7.35 17.11 -33.08
N ASP A 483 -8.55 16.99 -32.52
CA ASP A 483 -9.75 17.58 -33.08
C ASP A 483 -9.75 19.11 -32.92
N ALA A 484 -10.09 19.84 -33.99
CA ALA A 484 -10.21 21.30 -34.01
C ALA A 484 -11.50 21.80 -33.31
N ASP A 485 -12.39 20.92 -32.89
CA ASP A 485 -13.66 21.28 -32.28
C ASP A 485 -13.50 21.76 -30.84
N THR A 486 -12.68 21.07 -30.04
CA THR A 486 -12.52 21.36 -28.60
C THR A 486 -11.06 21.40 -28.19
N LEU A 487 -10.65 22.51 -27.58
CA LEU A 487 -9.38 22.67 -26.87
C LEU A 487 -9.60 22.63 -25.36
N VAL A 488 -8.89 21.74 -24.67
CA VAL A 488 -8.82 21.71 -23.21
C VAL A 488 -7.50 22.32 -22.74
N VAL A 489 -7.56 23.45 -22.05
CA VAL A 489 -6.41 24.07 -21.37
C VAL A 489 -6.38 23.55 -19.94
N THR A 490 -5.35 22.77 -19.59
CA THR A 490 -5.30 22.05 -18.30
C THR A 490 -4.09 22.47 -17.46
N PHE A 491 -4.28 22.53 -16.14
CA PHE A 491 -3.28 22.98 -15.18
C PHE A 491 -3.07 21.95 -14.07
N ASP A 492 -1.81 21.80 -13.67
CA ASP A 492 -1.43 20.90 -12.58
C ASP A 492 -1.89 21.41 -11.21
N ASN A 493 -2.27 20.47 -10.36
CA ASN A 493 -2.51 20.72 -8.94
C ASN A 493 -1.19 20.68 -8.15
N LEU A 494 -1.26 21.00 -6.84
CA LEU A 494 -0.06 21.05 -5.98
C LEU A 494 0.65 19.70 -5.84
N ASP A 495 -0.10 18.59 -5.79
CA ASP A 495 0.47 17.25 -5.61
C ASP A 495 1.32 16.87 -6.84
N ILE A 496 0.81 17.13 -8.04
CA ILE A 496 1.49 16.86 -9.32
C ILE A 496 2.62 17.87 -9.59
N ALA A 497 2.48 19.11 -9.12
CA ALA A 497 3.50 20.14 -9.25
C ALA A 497 4.83 19.75 -8.59
N MET A 498 4.83 18.80 -7.64
CA MET A 498 6.01 18.31 -6.94
C MET A 498 6.66 17.06 -7.56
N GLU A 499 6.06 16.48 -8.61
CA GLU A 499 6.60 15.31 -9.30
C GLU A 499 7.73 15.69 -10.29
N LYS A 500 8.70 14.79 -10.50
CA LYS A 500 9.82 15.02 -11.44
C LYS A 500 9.32 15.16 -12.88
N ARG A 501 9.92 16.08 -13.66
CA ARG A 501 9.51 16.39 -15.04
C ARG A 501 9.76 15.28 -16.08
N GLU A 502 10.63 14.31 -15.77
CA GLU A 502 11.17 13.36 -16.76
C GLU A 502 10.08 12.56 -17.50
N ASP A 503 8.95 12.23 -16.85
CA ASP A 503 7.83 11.46 -17.43
C ASP A 503 6.44 12.13 -17.21
N ARG A 504 6.43 13.41 -16.85
CA ARG A 504 5.23 14.07 -16.32
C ARG A 504 4.31 14.55 -17.44
N ARG A 505 3.18 13.88 -17.63
CA ARG A 505 2.13 14.34 -18.55
C ARG A 505 1.25 15.42 -17.92
N PRO A 506 0.64 16.32 -18.72
CA PRO A 506 -0.32 17.30 -18.22
C PRO A 506 -1.47 16.66 -17.43
N TRP A 507 -1.96 17.36 -16.41
CA TRP A 507 -3.13 16.92 -15.64
C TRP A 507 -4.32 16.54 -16.55
N GLY A 508 -4.82 15.31 -16.39
CA GLY A 508 -5.94 14.81 -17.19
C GLY A 508 -5.57 14.34 -18.60
N PHE A 509 -4.28 14.22 -18.95
CA PHE A 509 -3.80 13.81 -20.29
C PHE A 509 -4.58 12.63 -20.87
N SER A 510 -4.54 11.47 -20.21
CA SER A 510 -5.15 10.25 -20.75
C SER A 510 -6.68 10.33 -20.85
N PHE A 511 -7.31 11.21 -20.06
CA PHE A 511 -8.75 11.44 -20.14
C PHE A 511 -9.10 12.28 -21.38
N ILE A 512 -8.36 13.37 -21.61
CA ILE A 512 -8.55 14.28 -22.74
C ILE A 512 -8.22 13.55 -24.05
N GLU A 513 -7.10 12.82 -24.06
CA GLU A 513 -6.67 11.98 -25.19
C GLU A 513 -7.75 10.99 -25.63
N LYS A 514 -8.40 10.31 -24.67
CA LYS A 514 -9.47 9.34 -24.97
C LYS A 514 -10.69 9.97 -25.64
N GLN A 515 -10.90 11.28 -25.52
CA GLN A 515 -12.00 11.99 -26.18
C GLN A 515 -11.60 12.53 -27.56
N GLY A 516 -10.33 12.42 -27.95
CA GLY A 516 -9.82 12.97 -29.20
C GLY A 516 -9.69 14.49 -29.22
N TRP A 517 -9.81 15.17 -28.08
CA TRP A 517 -9.74 16.63 -28.01
C TRP A 517 -8.31 17.16 -28.08
N SER A 518 -8.16 18.36 -28.65
CA SER A 518 -6.91 19.11 -28.58
C SER A 518 -6.65 19.54 -27.13
N MET A 519 -5.37 19.60 -26.75
CA MET A 519 -4.99 19.90 -25.36
C MET A 519 -3.85 20.93 -25.31
N LEU A 520 -3.97 21.90 -24.41
CA LEU A 520 -2.88 22.75 -23.98
C LEU A 520 -2.57 22.49 -22.50
N GLY A 521 -1.53 21.71 -22.24
CA GLY A 521 -1.06 21.41 -20.89
C GLY A 521 -0.14 22.49 -20.35
N VAL A 522 -0.51 23.12 -19.24
CA VAL A 522 0.28 24.18 -18.58
C VAL A 522 0.79 23.67 -17.24
N MET A 523 2.07 23.30 -17.24
CA MET A 523 2.71 22.59 -16.14
C MET A 523 3.54 23.52 -15.26
N ALA A 524 3.64 23.18 -13.97
CA ALA A 524 4.38 23.94 -12.96
C ALA A 524 5.40 23.06 -12.22
N ASN A 525 6.62 23.53 -12.05
CA ASN A 525 7.65 22.91 -11.22
C ASN A 525 7.65 23.57 -9.85
N GLY A 526 7.01 22.92 -8.88
CA GLY A 526 6.81 23.46 -7.54
C GLY A 526 5.59 24.37 -7.42
N TRP A 527 5.48 24.98 -6.24
CA TRP A 527 4.29 25.70 -5.82
C TRP A 527 4.33 27.16 -6.31
N THR A 528 4.10 27.35 -7.60
CA THR A 528 4.33 28.64 -8.26
C THR A 528 3.08 29.51 -8.38
N TRP A 529 1.89 28.92 -8.24
CA TRP A 529 0.60 29.56 -8.56
C TRP A 529 0.57 30.19 -9.95
N TYR A 530 1.44 29.76 -10.86
CA TYR A 530 1.51 30.33 -12.21
C TYR A 530 1.69 31.86 -12.21
N ARG A 531 2.36 32.39 -11.17
CA ARG A 531 2.65 33.82 -11.01
C ARG A 531 4.00 34.24 -11.59
N ASP A 532 4.63 33.37 -12.37
CA ASP A 532 5.79 33.73 -13.18
C ASP A 532 5.32 34.59 -14.36
N PRO A 533 5.84 35.83 -14.56
CA PRO A 533 5.48 36.70 -15.67
C PRO A 533 5.59 36.02 -17.05
N TRP A 534 6.53 35.08 -17.21
CA TRP A 534 6.68 34.33 -18.45
C TRP A 534 5.40 33.58 -18.84
N VAL A 535 4.67 33.04 -17.86
CA VAL A 535 3.38 32.34 -18.10
C VAL A 535 2.33 33.32 -18.62
N TRP A 536 2.31 34.55 -18.11
CA TRP A 536 1.36 35.58 -18.53
C TRP A 536 1.62 36.00 -19.97
N ASP A 537 2.90 36.17 -20.31
CA ASP A 537 3.34 36.52 -21.66
C ASP A 537 3.00 35.40 -22.67
N GLN A 538 3.11 34.12 -22.27
CA GLN A 538 2.66 33.02 -23.13
C GLN A 538 1.16 33.08 -23.42
N PHE A 539 0.33 33.35 -22.42
CA PHE A 539 -1.11 33.46 -22.64
C PHE A 539 -1.50 34.68 -23.49
N ASP A 540 -0.80 35.80 -23.32
CA ASP A 540 -0.98 36.99 -24.17
C ASP A 540 -0.60 36.72 -25.63
N ASP A 541 0.52 36.03 -25.88
CA ASP A 541 0.94 35.62 -27.22
C ASP A 541 -0.11 34.71 -27.88
N LEU A 542 -0.65 33.73 -27.14
CA LEU A 542 -1.72 32.85 -27.65
C LEU A 542 -3.02 33.62 -27.93
N ALA A 543 -3.34 34.63 -27.12
CA ALA A 543 -4.51 35.49 -27.34
C ALA A 543 -4.33 36.36 -28.61
N GLN A 544 -3.18 37.02 -28.73
CA GLN A 544 -2.88 37.98 -29.82
C GLN A 544 -2.68 37.29 -31.16
N SER A 545 -2.04 36.11 -31.18
CA SER A 545 -1.88 35.28 -32.38
C SER A 545 -3.19 34.70 -32.90
N GLY A 546 -4.26 34.76 -32.11
CA GLY A 546 -5.55 34.16 -32.46
C GLY A 546 -5.58 32.64 -32.31
N PHE A 547 -4.60 32.03 -31.63
CA PHE A 547 -4.52 30.58 -31.41
C PHE A 547 -5.85 29.97 -30.94
N PHE A 548 -6.47 30.59 -29.93
CA PHE A 548 -7.75 30.10 -29.39
C PHE A 548 -8.92 30.18 -30.38
N LYS A 549 -8.86 31.08 -31.37
CA LYS A 549 -9.92 31.23 -32.39
C LYS A 549 -9.98 30.05 -33.37
N GLY A 550 -8.94 29.21 -33.39
CA GLY A 550 -8.92 27.99 -34.18
C GLY A 550 -9.83 26.88 -33.66
N PHE A 551 -10.40 27.05 -32.46
CA PHE A 551 -11.25 26.04 -31.82
C PHE A 551 -12.67 26.55 -31.66
N ARG A 552 -13.67 25.69 -31.94
CA ARG A 552 -15.07 26.02 -31.70
C ARG A 552 -15.35 26.22 -30.22
N ARG A 553 -14.70 25.43 -29.37
CA ARG A 553 -14.88 25.41 -27.92
C ARG A 553 -13.53 25.37 -27.21
N VAL A 554 -13.32 26.28 -26.26
CA VAL A 554 -12.12 26.32 -25.41
C VAL A 554 -12.55 26.19 -23.96
N VAL A 555 -11.98 25.22 -23.25
CA VAL A 555 -12.31 24.97 -21.84
C VAL A 555 -11.06 24.95 -20.97
N PHE A 556 -11.03 25.81 -19.95
CA PHE A 556 -9.98 25.84 -18.94
C PHE A 556 -10.35 24.91 -17.77
N TYR A 557 -9.43 24.02 -17.39
CA TYR A 557 -9.68 22.97 -16.43
C TYR A 557 -8.58 22.85 -15.38
N GLY A 558 -8.94 22.79 -14.10
CA GLY A 558 -7.97 22.56 -13.04
C GLY A 558 -8.57 22.35 -11.64
N ALA A 559 -7.72 21.94 -10.70
CA ALA A 559 -8.09 21.73 -9.30
C ALA A 559 -7.10 22.42 -8.34
N SER A 560 -7.59 22.98 -7.23
CA SER A 560 -6.79 23.69 -6.22
C SER A 560 -5.95 24.81 -6.87
N MET A 561 -4.61 24.77 -6.79
CA MET A 561 -3.71 25.69 -7.50
C MET A 561 -3.97 25.73 -9.02
N GLY A 562 -4.22 24.59 -9.66
CA GLY A 562 -4.60 24.54 -11.08
C GLY A 562 -6.00 25.10 -11.33
N GLY A 563 -6.89 25.02 -10.34
CA GLY A 563 -8.23 25.63 -10.41
C GLY A 563 -8.17 27.16 -10.33
N TYR A 564 -7.26 27.71 -9.52
CA TYR A 564 -6.90 29.13 -9.56
C TYR A 564 -6.45 29.52 -10.97
N ALA A 565 -5.48 28.78 -11.53
CA ALA A 565 -4.91 29.08 -12.85
C ALA A 565 -5.96 29.00 -13.97
N ALA A 566 -6.81 27.97 -13.96
CA ALA A 566 -7.90 27.82 -14.92
C ALA A 566 -8.85 29.03 -14.91
N CYS A 567 -9.20 29.55 -13.72
CA CYS A 567 -10.03 30.74 -13.59
C CYS A 567 -9.26 32.01 -14.00
N ALA A 568 -8.01 32.16 -13.55
CA ALA A 568 -7.18 33.33 -13.81
C ALA A 568 -6.90 33.53 -15.31
N PHE A 569 -6.41 32.50 -15.99
CA PHE A 569 -5.98 32.58 -17.39
C PHE A 569 -7.12 32.45 -18.39
N SER A 570 -8.36 32.19 -17.94
CA SER A 570 -9.55 32.21 -18.79
C SER A 570 -9.73 33.54 -19.54
N ALA A 571 -9.24 34.65 -18.96
CA ALA A 571 -9.29 35.97 -19.58
C ALA A 571 -8.45 36.09 -20.87
N ALA A 572 -7.51 35.16 -21.13
CA ALA A 572 -6.76 35.12 -22.38
C ALA A 572 -7.63 34.74 -23.58
N HIS A 573 -8.79 34.11 -23.35
CA HIS A 573 -9.80 33.85 -24.36
C HIS A 573 -11.20 34.19 -23.85
N PRO A 574 -11.64 35.45 -23.99
CA PRO A 574 -13.00 35.85 -23.64
C PRO A 574 -14.03 34.98 -24.37
N GLY A 575 -15.04 34.50 -23.63
CA GLY A 575 -16.02 33.55 -24.14
C GLY A 575 -15.67 32.06 -23.95
N CYS A 576 -14.50 31.73 -23.38
CA CYS A 576 -14.19 30.34 -22.98
C CYS A 576 -15.09 29.83 -21.86
N GLU A 577 -15.04 28.53 -21.59
CA GLU A 577 -15.65 27.93 -20.40
C GLU A 577 -14.58 27.53 -19.38
N VAL A 578 -14.94 27.51 -18.10
CA VAL A 578 -14.04 27.12 -17.01
C VAL A 578 -14.68 26.02 -16.15
N LEU A 579 -13.92 24.98 -15.84
CA LEU A 579 -14.22 23.99 -14.80
C LEU A 579 -13.12 24.01 -13.74
N ALA A 580 -13.47 24.46 -12.54
CA ALA A 580 -12.52 24.54 -11.43
C ALA A 580 -13.00 23.79 -10.19
N ILE A 581 -12.13 22.95 -9.62
CA ILE A 581 -12.42 22.15 -8.42
C ILE A 581 -11.65 22.72 -7.23
N SER A 582 -12.36 23.11 -6.18
CA SER A 582 -11.82 23.73 -4.96
C SER A 582 -10.79 24.86 -5.24
N PRO A 583 -11.09 25.83 -6.11
CA PRO A 583 -10.11 26.84 -6.50
C PRO A 583 -9.86 27.87 -5.40
N GLN A 584 -8.64 28.39 -5.35
CA GLN A 584 -8.36 29.67 -4.72
C GLN A 584 -8.68 30.80 -5.73
N SER A 585 -9.16 31.94 -5.24
CA SER A 585 -9.38 33.14 -6.06
C SER A 585 -8.10 33.97 -6.23
N THR A 586 -7.29 34.05 -5.18
CA THR A 586 -6.01 34.76 -5.08
C THR A 586 -5.36 34.34 -3.76
N LEU A 587 -4.04 34.53 -3.58
CA LEU A 587 -3.39 34.43 -2.27
C LEU A 587 -2.91 35.79 -1.74
N ASP A 588 -3.32 36.89 -2.36
CA ASP A 588 -3.08 38.24 -1.84
C ASP A 588 -3.69 38.40 -0.44
N LYS A 589 -2.83 38.53 0.57
CA LYS A 589 -3.24 38.63 1.97
C LYS A 589 -4.04 39.89 2.30
N THR A 590 -3.99 40.93 1.46
CA THR A 590 -4.84 42.11 1.61
C THR A 590 -6.31 41.81 1.25
N LEU A 591 -6.52 40.87 0.32
CA LEU A 591 -7.83 40.46 -0.18
C LEU A 591 -8.37 39.22 0.53
N VAL A 592 -7.49 38.31 0.92
CA VAL A 592 -7.81 37.04 1.59
C VAL A 592 -7.03 36.87 2.91
N PRO A 593 -7.19 37.77 3.89
CA PRO A 593 -6.48 37.69 5.17
C PRO A 593 -6.80 36.40 5.94
N TRP A 594 -7.95 35.79 5.68
CA TRP A 594 -8.41 34.53 6.28
C TRP A 594 -7.76 33.27 5.66
N GLU A 595 -7.08 33.33 4.51
CA GLU A 595 -6.45 32.14 3.90
C GLU A 595 -5.14 31.79 4.63
N THR A 596 -5.04 30.59 5.20
CA THR A 596 -3.94 30.19 6.11
C THR A 596 -3.05 29.06 5.57
N ARG A 597 -3.40 28.41 4.46
CA ARG A 597 -2.81 27.13 4.03
C ARG A 597 -1.52 27.24 3.24
N TYR A 598 -1.35 28.29 2.44
CA TYR A 598 -0.33 28.34 1.37
C TYR A 598 0.76 29.39 1.62
N VAL A 599 1.36 29.35 2.81
CA VAL A 599 2.36 30.35 3.28
C VAL A 599 3.50 30.58 2.29
N ILE A 600 3.98 29.52 1.64
CA ILE A 600 5.11 29.54 0.70
C ILE A 600 4.86 30.46 -0.51
N ALA A 601 3.60 30.75 -0.85
CA ALA A 601 3.24 31.59 -1.99
C ALA A 601 2.65 32.96 -1.63
N TRP A 602 2.54 33.31 -0.36
CA TRP A 602 2.05 34.63 0.04
C TRP A 602 2.96 35.79 -0.40
N GLY A 603 4.24 35.51 -0.64
CA GLY A 603 5.19 36.49 -1.19
C GLY A 603 5.11 36.69 -2.70
N ARG A 604 4.25 35.96 -3.41
CA ARG A 604 4.08 36.11 -4.88
C ARG A 604 3.14 37.26 -5.20
N ASP A 605 3.35 37.88 -6.37
CA ASP A 605 2.51 38.97 -6.84
C ASP A 605 1.23 38.45 -7.51
N PHE A 606 0.08 38.75 -6.89
CA PHE A 606 -1.26 38.45 -7.40
C PHE A 606 -1.98 39.69 -7.94
N SER A 607 -1.26 40.80 -8.08
CA SER A 607 -1.76 41.99 -8.77
C SER A 607 -1.62 41.83 -10.29
N GLY A 608 -2.15 42.81 -11.02
CA GLY A 608 -2.02 42.88 -12.48
C GLY A 608 -2.86 41.85 -13.25
N ARG A 609 -2.47 41.63 -14.50
CA ARG A 609 -3.19 40.72 -15.41
C ARG A 609 -3.16 39.29 -14.90
N TYR A 610 -4.28 38.59 -15.07
CA TYR A 610 -4.52 37.24 -14.55
C TYR A 610 -4.34 37.10 -13.02
N GLY A 611 -4.30 38.20 -12.25
CA GLY A 611 -3.96 38.20 -10.83
C GLY A 611 -5.05 37.61 -9.93
N ASP A 612 -6.19 38.29 -9.85
CA ASP A 612 -7.36 37.84 -9.10
C ASP A 612 -8.31 37.06 -10.01
N ALA A 613 -8.32 35.74 -9.82
CA ALA A 613 -9.14 34.83 -10.60
C ALA A 613 -10.64 35.11 -10.48
N ALA A 614 -11.12 35.67 -9.37
CA ALA A 614 -12.53 36.01 -9.20
C ALA A 614 -12.94 37.21 -10.07
N LEU A 615 -12.03 38.16 -10.28
CA LEU A 615 -12.27 39.34 -11.12
C LEU A 615 -12.12 39.00 -12.60
N VAL A 616 -10.99 38.41 -12.99
CA VAL A 616 -10.65 38.24 -14.42
C VAL A 616 -11.49 37.16 -15.11
N SER A 617 -12.00 36.17 -14.37
CA SER A 617 -12.86 35.13 -14.93
C SER A 617 -14.24 35.63 -15.37
N ALA A 618 -14.58 36.90 -15.13
CA ALA A 618 -15.75 37.57 -15.71
C ALA A 618 -15.74 37.55 -17.25
N ALA A 619 -14.57 37.44 -17.88
CA ALA A 619 -14.43 37.37 -19.33
C ALA A 619 -14.86 36.03 -19.93
N ALA A 620 -14.93 34.95 -19.13
CA ALA A 620 -15.39 33.65 -19.60
C ALA A 620 -16.90 33.64 -19.88
N ALA A 621 -17.37 32.84 -20.83
CA ALA A 621 -18.81 32.64 -21.04
C ALA A 621 -19.48 31.93 -19.85
N LYS A 622 -18.76 30.99 -19.22
CA LYS A 622 -19.26 30.22 -18.07
C LYS A 622 -18.12 29.77 -17.16
N VAL A 623 -18.31 29.91 -15.85
CA VAL A 623 -17.36 29.44 -14.82
C VAL A 623 -18.06 28.46 -13.89
N THR A 624 -17.74 27.17 -14.01
CA THR A 624 -18.32 26.11 -13.18
C THR A 624 -17.37 25.78 -12.03
N LEU A 625 -17.82 26.08 -10.81
CA LEU A 625 -17.03 25.90 -9.58
C LEU A 625 -17.57 24.72 -8.77
N LEU A 626 -16.75 23.71 -8.53
CA LEU A 626 -17.08 22.58 -7.64
C LEU A 626 -16.37 22.78 -6.31
N TYR A 627 -17.12 22.81 -5.21
CA TYR A 627 -16.53 23.04 -3.89
C TYR A 627 -17.37 22.46 -2.76
N ASP A 628 -16.75 22.17 -1.61
CA ASP A 628 -17.48 21.86 -0.39
C ASP A 628 -17.86 23.14 0.36
N PRO A 629 -19.15 23.50 0.48
CA PRO A 629 -19.57 24.69 1.23
C PRO A 629 -19.32 24.61 2.75
N TYR A 630 -18.89 23.46 3.29
CA TYR A 630 -18.52 23.32 4.70
C TYR A 630 -17.01 23.41 4.94
N GLU A 631 -16.21 23.50 3.89
CA GLU A 631 -14.80 23.85 3.98
C GLU A 631 -14.68 25.37 3.98
N ALA A 632 -14.38 25.97 5.14
CA ALA A 632 -14.53 27.42 5.34
C ALA A 632 -13.65 28.23 4.39
N LEU A 633 -12.40 27.81 4.19
CA LEU A 633 -11.43 28.50 3.34
C LEU A 633 -11.80 28.39 1.86
N ASP A 634 -12.22 27.21 1.39
CA ASP A 634 -12.67 27.02 0.01
C ASP A 634 -13.96 27.80 -0.27
N SER A 635 -14.91 27.75 0.67
CA SER A 635 -16.15 28.49 0.53
C SER A 635 -15.91 30.01 0.53
N ALA A 636 -14.94 30.51 1.29
CA ALA A 636 -14.58 31.93 1.29
C ALA A 636 -13.92 32.36 -0.03
N HIS A 637 -13.11 31.50 -0.66
CA HIS A 637 -12.61 31.76 -2.02
C HIS A 637 -13.74 31.77 -3.05
N VAL A 638 -14.61 30.76 -3.04
CA VAL A 638 -15.74 30.67 -3.98
C VAL A 638 -16.75 31.79 -3.78
N ALA A 639 -16.88 32.33 -2.57
CA ALA A 639 -17.73 33.49 -2.29
C ALA A 639 -17.35 34.71 -3.12
N ARG A 640 -16.04 34.96 -3.33
CA ARG A 640 -15.53 36.09 -4.12
C ARG A 640 -15.93 36.07 -5.59
N PHE A 641 -16.28 34.90 -6.15
CA PHE A 641 -16.73 34.78 -7.54
C PHE A 641 -18.21 35.20 -7.64
N GLU A 642 -18.48 36.48 -7.85
CA GLU A 642 -19.83 37.07 -7.81
C GLU A 642 -20.42 37.36 -9.21
N ASN A 643 -19.63 37.16 -10.26
CA ASN A 643 -20.06 37.46 -11.63
C ASN A 643 -21.24 36.58 -12.10
N PRO A 644 -22.14 37.09 -12.97
CA PRO A 644 -23.32 36.34 -13.43
C PRO A 644 -23.03 35.06 -14.21
N ASN A 645 -21.81 34.94 -14.78
CA ASN A 645 -21.35 33.76 -15.53
C ASN A 645 -20.94 32.59 -14.62
N VAL A 646 -20.98 32.74 -13.29
CA VAL A 646 -20.50 31.74 -12.33
C VAL A 646 -21.62 30.78 -11.90
N LEU A 647 -21.40 29.49 -12.16
CA LEU A 647 -22.22 28.39 -11.65
C LEU A 647 -21.52 27.72 -10.45
N LYS A 648 -22.08 27.88 -9.26
CA LYS A 648 -21.54 27.32 -8.00
C LYS A 648 -22.18 25.95 -7.70
N LEU A 649 -21.50 24.88 -8.08
CA LEU A 649 -21.92 23.49 -7.83
C LEU A 649 -21.44 23.02 -6.45
N ARG A 650 -22.39 22.90 -5.52
CA ARG A 650 -22.07 22.60 -4.11
C ARG A 650 -21.90 21.10 -3.89
N ALA A 651 -20.77 20.71 -3.33
CA ALA A 651 -20.45 19.33 -2.98
C ALA A 651 -20.24 19.12 -1.46
N PRO A 652 -21.31 19.30 -0.64
CA PRO A 652 -21.21 19.21 0.82
C PRO A 652 -20.57 17.92 1.33
N LEU A 653 -19.73 18.07 2.36
CA LEU A 653 -19.15 17.01 3.19
C LEU A 653 -18.15 16.11 2.44
N LEU A 654 -17.45 16.67 1.46
CA LEU A 654 -16.38 16.04 0.68
C LEU A 654 -15.02 16.74 0.86
N GLY A 655 -14.95 17.83 1.63
CA GLY A 655 -13.76 18.62 2.00
C GLY A 655 -12.93 19.12 0.82
N HIS A 656 -11.72 19.62 1.13
CA HIS A 656 -10.85 20.26 0.13
C HIS A 656 -10.41 19.35 -1.02
N ARG A 657 -10.02 18.09 -0.72
CA ARG A 657 -9.66 17.05 -1.71
C ARG A 657 -10.91 16.48 -2.41
N LEU A 658 -11.74 17.38 -2.95
CA LEU A 658 -13.00 17.08 -3.61
C LEU A 658 -12.78 16.24 -4.87
N GLY A 659 -11.80 16.59 -5.70
CA GLY A 659 -11.47 15.83 -6.92
C GLY A 659 -11.19 14.35 -6.63
N SER A 660 -10.33 14.07 -5.64
CA SER A 660 -10.03 12.70 -5.20
C SER A 660 -11.26 11.97 -4.67
N SER A 661 -12.14 12.68 -3.94
CA SER A 661 -13.38 12.09 -3.43
C SER A 661 -14.35 11.73 -4.56
N LEU A 662 -14.50 12.59 -5.56
CA LEU A 662 -15.30 12.32 -6.76
C LEU A 662 -14.71 11.15 -7.58
N GLN A 663 -13.39 11.02 -7.63
CA GLN A 663 -12.69 9.92 -8.31
C GLN A 663 -12.93 8.58 -7.61
N GLN A 664 -12.78 8.52 -6.27
CA GLN A 664 -13.05 7.32 -5.47
C GLN A 664 -14.50 6.86 -5.57
N MET A 665 -15.43 7.79 -5.78
CA MET A 665 -16.83 7.47 -6.03
C MET A 665 -17.13 7.05 -7.49
N GLY A 666 -16.14 7.09 -8.39
CA GLY A 666 -16.31 6.78 -9.81
C GLY A 666 -17.09 7.85 -10.60
N VAL A 667 -17.34 9.03 -10.01
CA VAL A 667 -18.19 10.07 -10.60
C VAL A 667 -17.43 11.27 -11.17
N LEU A 668 -16.12 11.37 -10.93
CA LEU A 668 -15.32 12.48 -11.47
C LEU A 668 -15.34 12.48 -13.00
N SER A 669 -15.09 11.33 -13.63
CA SER A 669 -15.03 11.21 -15.09
C SER A 669 -16.32 11.67 -15.78
N PRO A 670 -17.53 11.19 -15.42
CA PRO A 670 -18.76 11.65 -16.07
C PRO A 670 -19.07 13.14 -15.80
N ILE A 671 -18.73 13.67 -14.62
CA ILE A 671 -18.90 15.10 -14.31
C ILE A 671 -17.96 15.96 -15.16
N THR A 672 -16.68 15.61 -15.21
CA THR A 672 -15.68 16.32 -16.02
C THR A 672 -16.02 16.22 -17.49
N LEU A 673 -16.43 15.05 -18.00
CA LEU A 673 -16.85 14.87 -19.39
C LEU A 673 -18.02 15.80 -19.74
N GLY A 674 -19.07 15.79 -18.91
CA GLY A 674 -20.24 16.67 -19.09
C GLY A 674 -19.87 18.15 -19.05
N ALA A 675 -18.93 18.55 -18.19
CA ALA A 675 -18.51 19.93 -18.11
C ALA A 675 -17.67 20.34 -19.33
N LEU A 676 -16.72 19.50 -19.74
CA LEU A 676 -15.83 19.80 -20.86
C LEU A 676 -16.58 19.77 -22.21
N ASN A 677 -17.64 18.95 -22.36
CA ASN A 677 -18.48 18.92 -23.58
C ASN A 677 -19.69 19.88 -23.55
N GLY A 678 -19.90 20.59 -22.43
CA GLY A 678 -20.96 21.61 -22.30
C GLY A 678 -22.34 21.08 -21.94
N THR A 679 -22.46 19.79 -21.65
CA THR A 679 -23.75 19.15 -21.33
C THR A 679 -24.06 19.10 -19.84
N LEU A 680 -23.11 19.43 -18.95
CA LEU A 680 -23.33 19.35 -17.51
C LEU A 680 -24.33 20.40 -17.04
N THR A 681 -25.51 19.92 -16.67
CA THR A 681 -26.53 20.70 -15.96
C THR A 681 -26.37 20.56 -14.45
N GLU A 682 -26.91 21.52 -13.70
CA GLU A 682 -26.98 21.44 -12.24
C GLU A 682 -27.76 20.20 -11.77
N VAL A 683 -28.82 19.84 -12.51
CA VAL A 683 -29.64 18.65 -12.24
C VAL A 683 -28.82 17.37 -12.41
N ASP A 684 -28.06 17.25 -13.50
CA ASP A 684 -27.24 16.06 -13.76
C ASP A 684 -26.07 15.95 -12.79
N PHE A 685 -25.46 17.08 -12.43
CA PHE A 685 -24.46 17.13 -11.38
C PHE A 685 -25.01 16.59 -10.06
N TYR A 686 -26.14 17.11 -9.58
CA TYR A 686 -26.70 16.65 -8.30
C TYR A 686 -27.26 15.24 -8.36
N ARG A 687 -27.76 14.78 -9.51
CA ARG A 687 -28.16 13.38 -9.72
C ARG A 687 -26.94 12.48 -9.56
N THR A 688 -25.85 12.80 -10.23
CA THR A 688 -24.58 12.06 -10.18
C THR A 688 -23.97 12.09 -8.78
N LEU A 689 -23.98 13.26 -8.13
CA LEU A 689 -23.42 13.47 -6.79
C LEU A 689 -24.15 12.67 -5.70
N ARG A 690 -25.38 12.17 -5.93
CA ARG A 690 -26.08 11.28 -4.99
C ARG A 690 -25.31 10.00 -4.69
N ALA A 691 -24.37 9.59 -5.55
CA ALA A 691 -23.42 8.51 -5.26
C ALA A 691 -22.72 8.68 -3.89
N ARG A 692 -22.54 9.93 -3.41
CA ARG A 692 -21.97 10.19 -2.08
C ARG A 692 -22.75 9.56 -0.93
N LYS A 693 -24.04 9.25 -1.10
CA LYS A 693 -24.87 8.64 -0.03
C LYS A 693 -24.35 7.27 0.39
N SER A 694 -23.67 6.54 -0.48
CA SER A 694 -22.97 5.28 -0.16
C SER A 694 -21.49 5.48 0.18
N PHE A 695 -20.95 6.69 0.03
CA PHE A 695 -19.54 6.97 0.29
C PHE A 695 -19.27 7.17 1.79
N GLY A 696 -18.37 6.35 2.34
CA GLY A 696 -18.13 6.28 3.79
C GLY A 696 -17.74 7.61 4.44
N ARG A 697 -16.94 8.43 3.75
CA ARG A 697 -16.56 9.77 4.24
C ARG A 697 -17.77 10.70 4.36
N TYR A 698 -18.60 10.77 3.32
CA TYR A 698 -19.80 11.62 3.33
C TYR A 698 -20.76 11.24 4.46
N GLN A 699 -21.01 9.94 4.63
CA GLN A 699 -21.86 9.42 5.70
C GLN A 699 -21.33 9.83 7.08
N LYS A 700 -20.02 9.63 7.33
CA LYS A 700 -19.35 10.00 8.59
C LYS A 700 -19.49 11.49 8.87
N GLU A 701 -19.16 12.33 7.89
CA GLU A 701 -19.19 13.78 8.06
C GLU A 701 -20.63 14.30 8.20
N LEU A 702 -21.62 13.67 7.55
CA LEU A 702 -23.04 13.99 7.72
C LEU A 702 -23.52 13.69 9.15
N PHE A 703 -23.12 12.53 9.68
CA PHE A 703 -23.41 12.15 11.06
C PHE A 703 -22.78 13.13 12.06
N LYS A 704 -21.47 13.42 11.90
CA LYS A 704 -20.75 14.41 12.73
C LYS A 704 -21.43 15.77 12.71
N LYS A 705 -21.86 16.24 11.54
CA LYS A 705 -22.50 17.55 11.40
C LYS A 705 -23.84 17.60 12.14
N ALA A 706 -24.62 16.51 12.12
CA ALA A 706 -25.86 16.40 12.88
C ALA A 706 -25.59 16.47 14.40
N MET A 707 -24.55 15.76 14.86
CA MET A 707 -24.10 15.79 16.27
C MET A 707 -23.63 17.18 16.69
N ALA A 708 -22.73 17.80 15.93
CA ALA A 708 -22.18 19.13 16.23
C ALA A 708 -23.25 20.24 16.25
N ARG A 709 -24.41 20.02 15.60
CA ARG A 709 -25.54 20.94 15.62
C ARG A 709 -26.53 20.69 16.77
N GLY A 710 -26.19 19.80 17.72
CA GLY A 710 -27.10 19.43 18.81
C GLY A 710 -28.38 18.75 18.29
N ARG A 711 -28.29 17.99 17.18
CA ARG A 711 -29.42 17.26 16.58
C ARG A 711 -29.20 15.74 16.66
N PRO A 712 -29.13 15.15 17.87
CA PRO A 712 -28.88 13.72 18.03
C PRO A 712 -29.94 12.85 17.36
N ASP A 713 -31.21 13.26 17.32
CA ASP A 713 -32.26 12.52 16.61
C ASP A 713 -32.02 12.40 15.11
N LEU A 714 -31.46 13.44 14.47
CA LEU A 714 -31.09 13.39 13.06
C LEU A 714 -29.86 12.50 12.85
N ALA A 715 -28.87 12.58 13.75
CA ALA A 715 -27.73 11.67 13.75
C ALA A 715 -28.19 10.20 13.88
N ARG A 716 -29.18 9.93 14.75
CA ARG A 716 -29.83 8.62 14.90
C ARG A 716 -30.47 8.13 13.61
N ARG A 717 -31.22 8.99 12.92
CA ARG A 717 -31.84 8.64 11.62
C ARG A 717 -30.80 8.36 10.54
N VAL A 718 -29.75 9.18 10.45
CA VAL A 718 -28.61 8.95 9.54
C VAL A 718 -27.94 7.63 9.86
N GLY A 719 -27.69 7.37 11.15
CA GLY A 719 -27.05 6.14 11.58
C GLY A 719 -27.86 4.90 11.27
N ARG A 720 -29.16 4.89 11.56
CA ARG A 720 -30.06 3.79 11.15
C ARG A 720 -30.07 3.61 9.63
N PHE A 721 -30.15 4.69 8.86
CA PHE A 721 -30.15 4.63 7.39
C PHE A 721 -28.86 4.01 6.83
N VAL A 722 -27.71 4.41 7.35
CA VAL A 722 -26.40 3.93 6.91
C VAL A 722 -26.19 2.48 7.34
N LEU A 723 -26.43 2.16 8.61
CA LEU A 723 -26.17 0.83 9.18
C LEU A 723 -27.10 -0.26 8.64
N THR A 724 -28.27 0.10 8.11
CA THR A 724 -29.17 -0.85 7.41
C THR A 724 -28.73 -1.18 5.98
N ARG A 725 -27.76 -0.44 5.41
CA ARG A 725 -27.35 -0.54 3.99
C ARG A 725 -25.86 -0.79 3.79
N GLY A 726 -25.10 -0.94 4.87
CA GLY A 726 -23.67 -1.17 4.83
C GLY A 726 -23.02 -0.89 6.19
N ALA A 727 -21.72 -1.14 6.28
CA ALA A 727 -20.96 -0.86 7.49
C ALA A 727 -20.31 0.53 7.41
N ASN A 728 -20.66 1.42 8.35
CA ASN A 728 -19.89 2.63 8.62
C ASN A 728 -19.51 2.62 10.10
N ARG A 729 -18.27 2.21 10.38
CA ARG A 729 -17.76 2.03 11.74
C ARG A 729 -18.02 3.22 12.64
N TYR A 730 -17.62 4.41 12.19
CA TYR A 730 -17.68 5.62 13.00
C TYR A 730 -19.12 5.86 13.48
N ILE A 731 -20.07 5.73 12.55
CA ILE A 731 -21.49 5.88 12.82
C ILE A 731 -22.01 4.78 13.75
N ARG A 732 -21.58 3.53 13.59
CA ARG A 732 -21.97 2.43 14.50
C ARG A 732 -21.58 2.72 15.94
N LYS A 733 -20.35 3.17 16.16
CA LYS A 733 -19.83 3.51 17.49
C LYS A 733 -20.61 4.67 18.12
N GLU A 734 -20.80 5.76 17.38
CA GLU A 734 -21.51 6.94 17.89
C GLU A 734 -23.03 6.70 18.05
N MET A 735 -23.61 5.77 17.30
CA MET A 735 -25.01 5.36 17.49
C MET A 735 -25.24 4.64 18.83
N ALA A 736 -24.24 3.90 19.31
CA ALA A 736 -24.32 3.19 20.59
C ALA A 736 -24.23 4.15 21.78
N THR A 737 -23.51 5.27 21.66
CA THR A 737 -23.42 6.31 22.70
C THR A 737 -24.61 7.27 22.69
N LEU A 738 -25.36 7.31 21.59
CA LEU A 738 -26.62 8.06 21.44
C LEU A 738 -27.86 7.29 21.92
N ALA A 739 -27.72 6.03 22.35
CA ALA A 739 -28.84 5.17 22.71
C ALA A 739 -29.57 5.63 23.98
#